data_AF-A0A7Y2SNK9-F1
#
_entry.id   AF-A0A7Y2SNK9-F1
#
_cell.length_a   1.000
_cell.length_b   1.000
_cell.length_c   1.000
_cell.angle_alpha   90.00
_cell.angle_beta   90.00
_cell.angle_gamma   90.00
#
_symmetry.space_group_name_H-M   'P 1'
#
loop_
_entity.id
_entity.type
_entity.pdbx_description
1 polymer ?
#
loop_
_entity_poly.entity_id
_entity_poly.type
_entity_poly.pdbx_seq_one_letter_code
_entity_poly.pdbx_strand_id
1 'polypeptide(L)'
;MPPVTPALDERTAQDLVDWAKTELIPRYCPEWTDHNVSDPGVALIEIFAAMTETLLFRVNRIPDRLQNRLLELIGVKRSGPKAAEAEITFYLSAPQPAEVEVKPGTEIATRRKAESPEVVFSTSKLLIIRPAQIKAFLTENASAIGRTDHMTRHVLNSQQRLSLPIALFPDDKKQRSNRRPDNGDAFYIGFAQDPSSQLVQLTFTVVDAKPVGLQPDRPPLRWEAQCLLGDSMLGWQRVPPEHDVANGFTNTTRGFSETGNIAFHLPEAMVETTHGGVSGYWLRCVINGQQQPTNWYQESPTAVDITAETWGGTVDASHARLVRDEELGRSDGTPGQTFRLRYAPVLDPTADEQLVVRFEGREELWTKCNDFGGSSGQSRHYTLDPIDGTVRLGPALVQPDGALHSFGMVPPLGSRLRFSHYRHGGGRDGNLAANELIVLKSAPSYIKSARNRARTHGGADAQSIEDVATRAPETLRTRDRAVTAADFVTLAQQVRDVSRAYAYTPGRQGTGATPGMPRPTPGEVVLVVLPNVEAEDGQIPIDKIETLASQLEVDLEKKIAPCVMLGTSVRFRAPEIYPVQIVLDLRVPRGTPAPIQRMIEQTVAQELYRYLNPYTGGPGGAGWPFGRTLRVNEIYGRIQPLLGSAYVPAQALKATLRRGGRSQEIIAEIASFPVYGIICSDVHMVRVQEDPT
;
A
#
# COMPACT_ATOMS: atom_id res chain seq x y z
N MET A 1 4.93 -4.77 25.12
CA MET A 1 4.30 -5.44 26.28
C MET A 1 2.85 -5.05 26.26
N PRO A 2 1.90 -5.99 26.42
CA PRO A 2 0.49 -5.65 26.53
C PRO A 2 0.30 -4.63 27.68
N PRO A 3 -0.63 -3.68 27.56
CA PRO A 3 -0.93 -2.78 28.66
C PRO A 3 -1.31 -3.61 29.88
N VAL A 4 -0.55 -3.46 30.96
CA VAL A 4 -0.83 -4.14 32.23
C VAL A 4 -2.20 -3.65 32.67
N THR A 5 -3.19 -4.54 32.67
CA THR A 5 -4.51 -4.20 33.22
C THR A 5 -4.29 -3.99 34.71
N PRO A 6 -4.52 -2.78 35.25
CA PRO A 6 -4.34 -2.56 36.68
C PRO A 6 -5.27 -3.52 37.43
N ALA A 7 -4.73 -4.22 38.43
CA ALA A 7 -5.55 -5.05 39.29
C ALA A 7 -6.55 -4.14 40.01
N LEU A 8 -7.82 -4.53 40.03
CA LEU A 8 -8.87 -3.82 40.76
C LEU A 8 -8.67 -3.97 42.27
N ASP A 9 -8.09 -5.09 42.68
CA ASP A 9 -7.75 -5.41 44.06
C ASP A 9 -6.49 -6.29 44.09
N GLU A 10 -5.43 -5.82 44.76
CA GLU A 10 -4.13 -6.51 44.80
C GLU A 10 -3.94 -7.40 46.03
N ARG A 11 -4.96 -7.51 46.91
CA ARG A 11 -4.85 -8.29 48.14
C ARG A 11 -4.64 -9.78 47.86
N THR A 12 -3.62 -10.33 48.50
CA THR A 12 -3.30 -11.76 48.51
C THR A 12 -4.09 -12.50 49.59
N ALA A 13 -4.07 -13.83 49.55
CA ALA A 13 -4.63 -14.64 50.64
C ALA A 13 -4.01 -14.26 52.00
N GLN A 14 -2.70 -13.96 52.04
CA GLN A 14 -2.03 -13.57 53.28
C GLN A 14 -2.53 -12.21 53.78
N ASP A 15 -2.70 -11.22 52.90
CA ASP A 15 -3.22 -9.90 53.28
C ASP A 15 -4.64 -10.01 53.87
N LEU A 16 -5.45 -10.94 53.34
CA LEU A 16 -6.80 -11.21 53.83
C LEU A 16 -6.80 -11.91 55.20
N VAL A 17 -5.87 -12.86 55.41
CA VAL A 17 -5.67 -13.52 56.71
C VAL A 17 -5.22 -12.50 57.76
N ASP A 18 -4.26 -11.66 57.42
CA ASP A 18 -3.71 -10.65 58.32
C ASP A 18 -4.78 -9.61 58.66
N TRP A 19 -5.55 -9.14 57.68
CA TRP A 19 -6.69 -8.26 57.90
C TRP A 19 -7.76 -8.90 58.79
N ALA A 20 -8.06 -10.18 58.60
CA ALA A 20 -9.01 -10.89 59.45
C ALA A 20 -8.50 -10.95 60.90
N LYS A 21 -7.22 -11.26 61.11
CA LYS A 21 -6.61 -11.35 62.45
C LYS A 21 -6.53 -10.00 63.16
N THR A 22 -6.17 -8.93 62.46
CA THR A 22 -5.92 -7.62 63.07
C THR A 22 -7.17 -6.75 63.21
N GLU A 23 -8.12 -6.84 62.27
CA GLU A 23 -9.27 -5.91 62.22
C GLU A 23 -10.62 -6.60 62.48
N LEU A 24 -10.81 -7.84 62.00
CA LEU A 24 -12.11 -8.52 62.12
C LEU A 24 -12.28 -9.26 63.45
N ILE A 25 -11.30 -10.09 63.85
CA ILE A 25 -11.40 -10.86 65.09
C ILE A 25 -11.61 -9.96 66.31
N PRO A 26 -10.83 -8.86 66.52
CA PRO A 26 -11.04 -8.00 67.68
C PRO A 26 -12.40 -7.29 67.71
N ARG A 27 -13.03 -7.12 66.54
CA ARG A 27 -14.30 -6.40 66.40
C ARG A 27 -15.52 -7.30 66.53
N TYR A 28 -15.46 -8.51 65.99
CA TYR A 28 -16.60 -9.42 65.89
C TYR A 28 -16.53 -10.58 66.88
N CYS A 29 -15.32 -11.01 67.28
CA CYS A 29 -15.09 -12.13 68.18
C CYS A 29 -13.96 -11.80 69.18
N PRO A 30 -14.09 -10.74 70.01
CA PRO A 30 -13.03 -10.34 70.95
C PRO A 30 -12.68 -11.43 71.98
N GLU A 31 -13.59 -12.37 72.23
CA GLU A 31 -13.38 -13.54 73.07
C GLU A 31 -12.42 -14.59 72.46
N TRP A 32 -12.17 -14.55 71.15
CA TRP A 32 -11.26 -15.48 70.48
C TRP A 32 -9.83 -14.96 70.54
N THR A 33 -9.02 -15.57 71.42
CA THR A 33 -7.68 -15.08 71.78
C THR A 33 -6.53 -15.95 71.26
N ASP A 34 -6.80 -17.19 70.83
CA ASP A 34 -5.80 -18.08 70.24
C ASP A 34 -5.74 -17.88 68.72
N HIS A 35 -4.67 -17.29 68.20
CA HIS A 35 -4.48 -17.03 66.77
C HIS A 35 -3.32 -17.83 66.18
N ASN A 36 -2.94 -18.93 66.84
CA ASN A 36 -1.86 -19.80 66.39
C ASN A 36 -2.21 -20.52 65.08
N VAL A 37 -1.18 -20.96 64.35
CA VAL A 37 -1.31 -21.69 63.07
C VAL A 37 -2.05 -23.03 63.24
N SER A 38 -2.06 -23.58 64.46
CA SER A 38 -2.77 -24.83 64.78
C SER A 38 -4.24 -24.63 65.17
N ASP A 39 -4.72 -23.38 65.25
CA ASP A 39 -6.11 -23.08 65.56
C ASP A 39 -7.00 -23.45 64.34
N PRO A 40 -8.04 -24.28 64.51
CA PRO A 40 -8.91 -24.70 63.41
C PRO A 40 -9.73 -23.55 62.81
N GLY A 41 -10.06 -22.51 63.58
CA GLY A 41 -10.66 -21.28 63.09
C GLY A 41 -9.69 -20.47 62.23
N VAL A 42 -8.41 -20.42 62.58
CA VAL A 42 -7.38 -19.78 61.73
C VAL A 42 -7.23 -20.54 60.41
N ALA A 43 -7.25 -21.87 60.44
CA ALA A 43 -7.23 -22.70 59.23
C ALA A 43 -8.46 -22.44 58.32
N LEU A 44 -9.65 -22.23 58.91
CA LEU A 44 -10.83 -21.82 58.14
C LEU A 44 -10.65 -20.44 57.50
N ILE A 45 -10.10 -19.46 58.23
CA ILE A 45 -9.79 -18.13 57.68
C ILE A 45 -8.83 -18.26 56.48
N GLU A 46 -7.77 -19.07 56.59
CA GLU A 46 -6.82 -19.31 55.51
C GLU A 46 -7.48 -19.93 54.27
N ILE A 47 -8.38 -20.91 54.45
CA ILE A 47 -9.14 -21.50 53.34
C ILE A 47 -10.03 -20.45 52.67
N PHE A 48 -10.79 -19.67 53.45
CA PHE A 48 -11.67 -18.64 52.91
C PHE A 48 -10.87 -17.51 52.22
N ALA A 49 -9.70 -17.15 52.75
CA ALA A 49 -8.80 -16.20 52.13
C ALA A 49 -8.29 -16.71 50.77
N ALA A 50 -7.86 -17.97 50.67
CA ALA A 50 -7.44 -18.58 49.41
C ALA A 50 -8.59 -18.68 48.37
N MET A 51 -9.80 -19.02 48.82
CA MET A 51 -10.99 -19.00 47.96
C MET A 51 -11.30 -17.58 47.47
N THR A 52 -11.16 -16.58 48.34
CA THR A 52 -11.39 -15.18 48.01
C THR A 52 -10.34 -14.66 47.05
N GLU A 53 -9.06 -14.98 47.23
CA GLU A 53 -7.98 -14.66 46.29
C GLU A 53 -8.26 -15.23 44.89
N THR A 54 -8.80 -16.46 44.81
CA THR A 54 -9.22 -17.05 43.53
C THR A 54 -10.35 -16.24 42.86
N LEU A 55 -11.27 -15.68 43.65
CA LEU A 55 -12.31 -14.79 43.15
C LEU A 55 -11.73 -13.44 42.73
N LEU A 56 -10.82 -12.84 43.53
CA LEU A 56 -10.12 -11.61 43.20
C LEU A 56 -9.34 -11.75 41.90
N PHE A 57 -8.65 -12.87 41.69
CA PHE A 57 -7.97 -13.18 40.43
C PHE A 57 -8.93 -13.18 39.24
N ARG A 58 -10.15 -13.72 39.39
CA ARG A 58 -11.18 -13.70 38.33
C ARG A 58 -11.75 -12.31 38.11
N VAL A 59 -11.92 -11.51 39.15
CA VAL A 59 -12.42 -10.12 39.08
C VAL A 59 -11.37 -9.21 38.43
N ASN A 60 -10.10 -9.39 38.75
CA ASN A 60 -8.97 -8.66 38.17
C ASN A 60 -8.77 -8.96 36.69
N ARG A 61 -9.30 -10.09 36.19
CA ARG A 61 -9.48 -10.30 34.76
C ARG A 61 -10.70 -9.52 34.30
N ILE A 62 -10.53 -8.22 34.04
CA ILE A 62 -11.52 -7.45 33.28
C ILE A 62 -11.74 -8.20 31.96
N PRO A 63 -12.93 -8.80 31.71
CA PRO A 63 -13.13 -9.53 30.47
C PRO A 63 -13.03 -8.56 29.29
N ASP A 64 -12.47 -9.00 28.17
CA ASP A 64 -12.42 -8.24 26.90
C ASP A 64 -13.77 -7.61 26.55
N ARG A 65 -14.87 -8.29 26.91
CA ARG A 65 -16.24 -7.80 26.72
C ARG A 65 -16.53 -6.53 27.54
N LEU A 66 -16.04 -6.43 28.77
CA LEU A 66 -16.20 -5.23 29.60
C LEU A 66 -15.29 -4.10 29.12
N GLN A 67 -14.06 -4.40 28.70
CA GLN A 67 -13.18 -3.39 28.08
C GLN A 67 -13.80 -2.79 26.81
N ASN A 68 -14.31 -3.63 25.90
CA ASN A 68 -15.02 -3.15 24.70
C ASN A 68 -16.22 -2.27 25.06
N ARG A 69 -17.00 -2.64 26.08
CA ARG A 69 -18.15 -1.82 26.53
C ARG A 69 -17.73 -0.50 27.15
N LEU A 70 -16.66 -0.47 27.93
CA LEU A 70 -16.09 0.76 28.47
C LEU A 70 -15.56 1.66 27.36
N LEU A 71 -14.87 1.10 26.36
CA LEU A 71 -14.41 1.81 25.16
C LEU A 71 -15.60 2.38 24.36
N GLU A 72 -16.66 1.61 24.16
CA GLU A 72 -17.89 2.08 23.53
C GLU A 72 -18.54 3.22 24.32
N LEU A 73 -18.57 3.15 25.66
CA LEU A 73 -19.13 4.20 26.53
C LEU A 73 -18.37 5.53 26.42
N ILE A 74 -17.05 5.48 26.23
CA ILE A 74 -16.22 6.69 26.00
C ILE A 74 -16.19 7.10 24.52
N GLY A 75 -16.98 6.46 23.66
CA GLY A 75 -17.10 6.80 22.24
C GLY A 75 -15.97 6.27 21.36
N VAL A 76 -15.07 5.42 21.88
CA VAL A 76 -13.96 4.85 21.12
C VAL A 76 -14.39 3.53 20.48
N LYS A 77 -14.49 3.52 19.15
CA LYS A 77 -14.79 2.31 18.37
C LYS A 77 -13.51 1.71 17.80
N ARG A 78 -13.45 0.38 17.77
CA ARG A 78 -12.36 -0.35 17.12
C ARG A 78 -12.52 -0.26 15.60
N SER A 79 -11.44 -0.03 14.88
CA SER A 79 -11.48 -0.11 13.42
C SER A 79 -11.57 -1.55 12.94
N GLY A 80 -12.36 -1.77 11.87
CA GLY A 80 -12.52 -3.06 11.22
C GLY A 80 -11.25 -3.52 10.49
N PRO A 81 -11.23 -4.77 9.99
CA PRO A 81 -10.12 -5.22 9.15
C PRO A 81 -10.07 -4.44 7.83
N LYS A 82 -8.88 -4.37 7.24
CA LYS A 82 -8.66 -3.88 5.87
C LYS A 82 -8.34 -5.06 4.97
N ALA A 83 -8.91 -5.06 3.77
CA ALA A 83 -8.56 -6.04 2.76
C ALA A 83 -7.21 -5.71 2.12
N ALA A 84 -6.44 -6.75 1.83
CA ALA A 84 -5.31 -6.62 0.94
C ALA A 84 -5.79 -6.46 -0.49
N GLU A 85 -5.13 -5.60 -1.27
CA GLU A 85 -5.40 -5.35 -2.67
C GLU A 85 -4.34 -6.07 -3.55
N ALA A 86 -4.77 -6.46 -4.74
CA ALA A 86 -3.93 -7.17 -5.71
C ALA A 86 -4.42 -6.95 -7.15
N GLU A 87 -3.48 -6.91 -8.09
CA GLU A 87 -3.78 -7.09 -9.50
C GLU A 87 -3.67 -8.58 -9.87
N ILE A 88 -4.76 -9.14 -10.42
CA ILE A 88 -4.82 -10.54 -10.84
C ILE A 88 -4.87 -10.62 -12.36
N THR A 89 -3.86 -11.26 -12.96
CA THR A 89 -3.88 -11.63 -14.36
C THR A 89 -4.58 -12.96 -14.53
N PHE A 90 -5.63 -12.99 -15.35
CA PHE A 90 -6.26 -14.19 -15.88
C PHE A 90 -5.70 -14.53 -17.26
N TYR A 91 -5.34 -15.79 -17.46
CA TYR A 91 -4.81 -16.31 -18.71
C TYR A 91 -5.87 -17.14 -19.44
N LEU A 92 -6.05 -16.88 -20.72
CA LEU A 92 -6.90 -17.66 -21.60
C LEU A 92 -6.25 -19.01 -21.93
N SER A 93 -7.08 -20.01 -22.19
CA SER A 93 -6.64 -21.33 -22.66
C SER A 93 -6.09 -21.28 -24.09
N ALA A 94 -6.65 -20.39 -24.89
CA ALA A 94 -6.22 -20.02 -26.24
C ALA A 94 -6.83 -18.65 -26.58
N PRO A 95 -6.27 -17.89 -27.53
CA PRO A 95 -6.87 -16.67 -28.04
C PRO A 95 -8.31 -16.93 -28.51
N GLN A 96 -9.24 -16.06 -28.12
CA GLN A 96 -10.65 -16.21 -28.44
C GLN A 96 -11.07 -15.21 -29.52
N PRO A 97 -11.95 -15.61 -30.46
CA PRO A 97 -12.47 -14.70 -31.49
C PRO A 97 -13.57 -13.76 -30.97
N ALA A 98 -14.11 -14.04 -29.78
CA ALA A 98 -15.15 -13.26 -29.12
C ALA A 98 -14.67 -12.77 -27.74
N GLU A 99 -15.36 -11.77 -27.20
CA GLU A 99 -15.07 -11.24 -25.87
C GLU A 99 -15.26 -12.30 -24.78
N VAL A 100 -14.34 -12.35 -23.82
CA VAL A 100 -14.41 -13.23 -22.64
C VAL A 100 -14.58 -12.36 -21.40
N GLU A 101 -15.63 -12.65 -20.63
CA GLU A 101 -15.96 -11.90 -19.41
C GLU A 101 -15.49 -12.62 -18.16
N VAL A 102 -14.85 -11.88 -17.25
CA VAL A 102 -14.60 -12.29 -15.87
C VAL A 102 -15.41 -11.39 -14.95
N LYS A 103 -16.46 -11.95 -14.34
CA LYS A 103 -17.44 -11.22 -13.53
C LYS A 103 -16.84 -10.72 -12.21
N PRO A 104 -17.37 -9.61 -11.64
CA PRO A 104 -17.01 -9.19 -10.29
C PRO A 104 -17.46 -10.23 -9.26
N GLY A 105 -16.60 -10.49 -8.27
CA GLY A 105 -16.78 -11.58 -7.30
C GLY A 105 -16.22 -12.93 -7.77
N THR A 106 -15.45 -12.97 -8.86
CA THR A 106 -14.73 -14.20 -9.26
C THR A 106 -13.62 -14.46 -8.25
N GLU A 107 -13.64 -15.64 -7.62
CA GLU A 107 -12.73 -15.99 -6.54
C GLU A 107 -11.45 -16.71 -7.02
N ILE A 108 -10.29 -16.22 -6.57
CA ILE A 108 -8.97 -16.85 -6.72
C ILE A 108 -8.39 -17.10 -5.32
N ALA A 109 -7.72 -18.22 -5.12
CA ALA A 109 -7.18 -18.60 -3.83
C ALA A 109 -5.72 -19.04 -3.89
N THR A 110 -5.06 -19.04 -2.74
CA THR A 110 -3.80 -19.75 -2.54
C THR A 110 -4.02 -21.26 -2.57
N ARG A 111 -2.95 -22.02 -2.81
CA ARG A 111 -2.99 -23.47 -2.63
C ARG A 111 -3.19 -23.77 -1.15
N ARG A 112 -4.19 -24.61 -0.83
CA ARG A 112 -4.43 -25.07 0.54
C ARG A 112 -3.18 -25.75 1.10
N LYS A 113 -2.68 -25.24 2.22
CA LYS A 113 -1.62 -25.87 3.02
C LYS A 113 -2.28 -26.64 4.18
N ALA A 114 -1.57 -27.61 4.76
CA ALA A 114 -2.12 -28.40 5.88
C ALA A 114 -2.32 -27.55 7.16
N GLU A 115 -1.45 -26.56 7.36
CA GLU A 115 -1.36 -25.77 8.59
C GLU A 115 -2.10 -24.42 8.53
N SER A 116 -2.52 -23.96 7.35
CA SER A 116 -3.18 -22.67 7.17
C SER A 116 -4.40 -22.79 6.25
N PRO A 117 -5.50 -22.06 6.55
CA PRO A 117 -6.61 -21.97 5.61
C PRO A 117 -6.15 -21.34 4.29
N GLU A 118 -6.94 -21.57 3.24
CA GLU A 118 -6.73 -20.87 1.98
C GLU A 118 -7.11 -19.39 2.12
N VAL A 119 -6.30 -18.54 1.49
CA VAL A 119 -6.51 -17.10 1.42
C VAL A 119 -7.23 -16.83 0.10
N VAL A 120 -8.38 -16.15 0.13
CA VAL A 120 -9.27 -15.99 -1.03
C VAL A 120 -9.44 -14.53 -1.41
N PHE A 121 -9.14 -14.21 -2.66
CA PHE A 121 -9.35 -12.91 -3.27
C PHE A 121 -10.55 -12.96 -4.21
N SER A 122 -11.32 -11.87 -4.25
CA SER A 122 -12.42 -11.69 -5.19
C SER A 122 -12.16 -10.50 -6.10
N THR A 123 -12.44 -10.65 -7.39
CA THR A 123 -12.37 -9.54 -8.36
C THR A 123 -13.34 -8.43 -7.99
N SER A 124 -12.91 -7.17 -8.07
CA SER A 124 -13.70 -6.00 -7.67
C SER A 124 -14.58 -5.47 -8.81
N LYS A 125 -14.09 -5.53 -10.05
CA LYS A 125 -14.75 -5.00 -11.25
C LYS A 125 -14.97 -6.10 -12.29
N LEU A 126 -15.81 -5.81 -13.29
CA LEU A 126 -15.94 -6.63 -14.49
C LEU A 126 -14.69 -6.47 -15.37
N LEU A 127 -14.08 -7.57 -15.77
CA LEU A 127 -13.00 -7.59 -16.77
C LEU A 127 -13.54 -8.16 -18.08
N ILE A 128 -13.36 -7.43 -19.17
CA ILE A 128 -13.72 -7.85 -20.53
C ILE A 128 -12.43 -8.01 -21.32
N ILE A 129 -12.14 -9.24 -21.74
CA ILE A 129 -10.96 -9.59 -22.54
C ILE A 129 -11.40 -9.66 -24.01
N ARG A 130 -10.93 -8.71 -24.83
CA ARG A 130 -11.29 -8.55 -26.24
C ARG A 130 -10.20 -9.09 -27.17
N PRO A 131 -10.55 -9.63 -28.34
CA PRO A 131 -9.57 -9.99 -29.36
C PRO A 131 -8.81 -8.75 -29.84
N ALA A 132 -7.48 -8.82 -29.84
CA ALA A 132 -6.63 -7.75 -30.37
C ALA A 132 -6.86 -7.61 -31.88
N GLN A 133 -7.24 -6.41 -32.31
CA GLN A 133 -7.44 -6.08 -33.72
C GLN A 133 -6.51 -4.95 -34.14
N ILE A 134 -5.61 -5.23 -35.08
CA ILE A 134 -4.66 -4.25 -35.59
C ILE A 134 -5.35 -3.37 -36.63
N LYS A 135 -5.26 -2.05 -36.44
CA LYS A 135 -5.84 -1.03 -37.32
C LYS A 135 -4.79 -0.39 -38.23
N ALA A 136 -3.57 -0.21 -37.74
CA ALA A 136 -2.49 0.45 -38.49
C ALA A 136 -1.11 0.10 -37.94
N PHE A 137 -0.11 0.14 -38.82
CA PHE A 137 1.30 0.24 -38.46
C PHE A 137 1.87 1.57 -38.95
N LEU A 138 2.64 2.25 -38.09
CA LEU A 138 3.38 3.46 -38.46
C LEU A 138 4.85 3.30 -38.12
N THR A 139 5.69 4.03 -38.84
CA THR A 139 7.11 4.20 -38.50
C THR A 139 7.44 5.68 -38.42
N GLU A 140 8.21 6.07 -37.42
CA GLU A 140 8.58 7.46 -37.13
C GLU A 140 10.09 7.66 -37.20
N ASN A 141 10.49 8.72 -37.90
CA ASN A 141 11.85 9.19 -37.98
C ASN A 141 12.05 10.32 -36.96
N ALA A 142 12.80 10.02 -35.89
CA ALA A 142 13.02 10.97 -34.80
C ALA A 142 13.79 12.23 -35.24
N SER A 143 14.72 12.10 -36.18
CA SER A 143 15.49 13.24 -36.73
C SER A 143 14.65 14.19 -37.57
N ALA A 144 13.44 13.78 -37.98
CA ALA A 144 12.54 14.58 -38.81
C ALA A 144 11.34 15.14 -38.03
N ILE A 145 11.25 14.94 -36.71
CA ILE A 145 10.16 15.46 -35.87
C ILE A 145 10.01 16.98 -36.11
N GLY A 146 8.79 17.39 -36.48
CA GLY A 146 8.47 18.77 -36.90
C GLY A 146 8.31 18.97 -38.42
N ARG A 147 8.68 17.98 -39.24
CA ARG A 147 8.35 17.93 -40.67
C ARG A 147 7.07 17.13 -40.93
N THR A 148 6.41 17.34 -42.06
CA THR A 148 5.15 16.65 -42.40
C THR A 148 5.34 15.17 -42.74
N ASP A 149 6.56 14.73 -43.03
CA ASP A 149 6.93 13.38 -43.48
C ASP A 149 7.62 12.53 -42.39
N HIS A 150 7.66 13.00 -41.14
CA HIS A 150 8.31 12.29 -40.04
C HIS A 150 7.66 10.94 -39.70
N MET A 151 6.38 10.75 -40.07
CA MET A 151 5.66 9.49 -39.91
C MET A 151 5.24 8.90 -41.25
N THR A 152 5.44 7.59 -41.40
CA THR A 152 4.98 6.81 -42.56
C THR A 152 3.94 5.79 -42.12
N ARG A 153 2.78 5.79 -42.78
CA ARG A 153 1.72 4.79 -42.60
C ARG A 153 1.92 3.64 -43.58
N HIS A 154 1.89 2.41 -43.08
CA HIS A 154 2.03 1.21 -43.90
C HIS A 154 0.68 0.66 -44.34
N VAL A 155 0.63 0.15 -45.58
CA VAL A 155 -0.60 -0.36 -46.19
C VAL A 155 -0.88 -1.78 -45.69
N LEU A 156 -2.11 -1.99 -45.22
CA LEU A 156 -2.60 -3.30 -44.82
C LEU A 156 -3.40 -3.95 -45.95
N ASN A 157 -3.38 -5.28 -46.01
CA ASN A 157 -4.26 -6.06 -46.88
C ASN A 157 -5.68 -6.18 -46.29
N SER A 158 -6.58 -6.87 -46.99
CA SER A 158 -7.98 -7.05 -46.55
C SER A 158 -8.12 -7.86 -45.25
N GLN A 159 -7.08 -8.57 -44.82
CA GLN A 159 -7.00 -9.30 -43.55
C GLN A 159 -6.31 -8.49 -42.44
N GLN A 160 -6.12 -7.18 -42.63
CA GLN A 160 -5.41 -6.28 -41.69
C GLN A 160 -3.95 -6.68 -41.42
N ARG A 161 -3.33 -7.43 -42.32
CA ARG A 161 -1.90 -7.81 -42.26
C ARG A 161 -1.07 -6.92 -43.15
N LEU A 162 0.25 -6.89 -42.93
CA LEU A 162 1.17 -6.14 -43.77
C LEU A 162 1.05 -6.60 -45.23
N SER A 163 0.82 -5.66 -46.15
CA SER A 163 0.72 -5.96 -47.59
C SER A 163 2.10 -6.16 -48.24
N LEU A 164 3.13 -5.52 -47.69
CA LEU A 164 4.52 -5.59 -48.13
C LEU A 164 5.42 -5.64 -46.88
N PRO A 165 6.62 -6.25 -46.97
CA PRO A 165 7.60 -6.18 -45.88
C PRO A 165 7.98 -4.74 -45.58
N ILE A 166 8.08 -4.40 -44.29
CA ILE A 166 8.41 -3.06 -43.80
C ILE A 166 9.70 -3.08 -43.00
N ALA A 167 10.51 -2.03 -43.14
CA ALA A 167 11.59 -1.76 -42.21
C ALA A 167 10.98 -1.25 -40.90
N LEU A 168 11.25 -1.91 -39.76
CA LEU A 168 10.65 -1.55 -38.47
C LEU A 168 11.11 -0.18 -38.00
N PHE A 169 12.38 0.13 -38.20
CA PHE A 169 12.94 1.46 -37.98
C PHE A 169 13.22 2.10 -39.34
N PRO A 170 12.87 3.38 -39.57
CA PRO A 170 13.16 3.99 -40.85
C PRO A 170 14.65 3.84 -41.20
N ASP A 171 14.93 3.27 -42.36
CA ASP A 171 16.25 3.25 -42.98
C ASP A 171 16.08 3.55 -44.47
N ASP A 172 17.10 4.14 -45.08
CA ASP A 172 17.01 4.55 -46.48
C ASP A 172 18.26 4.14 -47.23
N LYS A 173 18.28 2.86 -47.63
CA LYS A 173 19.33 2.27 -48.48
C LYS A 173 19.13 2.61 -49.96
N LYS A 174 17.94 3.07 -50.37
CA LYS A 174 17.55 3.23 -51.80
C LYS A 174 17.52 4.68 -52.28
N GLN A 175 17.46 5.68 -51.40
CA GLN A 175 17.69 7.08 -51.77
C GLN A 175 19.07 7.59 -51.33
N ARG A 176 19.43 8.79 -51.80
CA ARG A 176 20.76 9.43 -51.66
C ARG A 176 21.25 9.66 -50.22
N SER A 177 20.42 9.42 -49.19
CA SER A 177 20.69 9.84 -47.81
C SER A 177 21.56 8.87 -46.99
N ASN A 178 21.62 7.58 -47.37
CA ASN A 178 22.36 6.52 -46.66
C ASN A 178 22.07 6.51 -45.15
N ARG A 179 20.81 6.75 -44.78
CA ARG A 179 20.37 6.91 -43.39
C ARG A 179 20.27 5.54 -42.70
N ARG A 180 20.82 5.48 -41.48
CA ARG A 180 20.73 4.34 -40.56
C ARG A 180 19.70 4.60 -39.47
N PRO A 181 19.18 3.55 -38.78
CA PRO A 181 18.34 3.72 -37.61
C PRO A 181 19.02 4.60 -36.56
N ASP A 182 18.30 5.58 -36.00
CA ASP A 182 18.84 6.54 -35.04
C ASP A 182 18.07 6.54 -33.71
N ASN A 183 18.63 7.18 -32.68
CA ASN A 183 18.05 7.20 -31.34
C ASN A 183 16.68 7.89 -31.39
N GLY A 184 15.67 7.25 -30.80
CA GLY A 184 14.31 7.76 -30.80
C GLY A 184 13.48 7.33 -32.01
N ASP A 185 14.08 6.72 -33.05
CA ASP A 185 13.29 6.11 -34.12
C ASP A 185 12.34 5.07 -33.53
N ALA A 186 11.12 5.06 -34.03
CA ALA A 186 10.05 4.30 -33.42
C ALA A 186 9.16 3.62 -34.45
N PHE A 187 8.64 2.45 -34.08
CA PHE A 187 7.59 1.77 -34.81
C PHE A 187 6.36 1.66 -33.92
N TYR A 188 5.18 1.82 -34.52
CA TYR A 188 3.90 1.95 -33.85
C TYR A 188 2.94 0.87 -34.33
N ILE A 189 2.16 0.33 -33.38
CA ILE A 189 1.04 -0.57 -33.61
C ILE A 189 -0.20 0.12 -33.05
N GLY A 190 -1.16 0.39 -33.94
CA GLY A 190 -2.45 0.96 -33.58
C GLY A 190 -3.50 -0.14 -33.48
N PHE A 191 -4.14 -0.27 -32.33
CA PHE A 191 -5.28 -1.17 -32.12
C PHE A 191 -6.60 -0.45 -32.42
N ALA A 192 -7.57 -1.20 -32.95
CA ALA A 192 -8.89 -0.69 -33.31
C ALA A 192 -9.83 -0.48 -32.12
N GLN A 193 -9.64 -1.25 -31.05
CA GLN A 193 -10.44 -1.24 -29.83
C GLN A 193 -9.52 -1.04 -28.63
N ASP A 194 -10.10 -0.63 -27.50
CA ASP A 194 -9.40 -0.42 -26.25
C ASP A 194 -8.80 -1.75 -25.72
N PRO A 195 -7.46 -1.88 -25.70
CA PRO A 195 -6.79 -3.08 -25.23
C PRO A 195 -6.30 -2.92 -23.79
N SER A 196 -6.84 -1.94 -23.03
CA SER A 196 -6.43 -1.65 -21.66
C SER A 196 -6.53 -2.85 -20.74
N SER A 197 -5.56 -3.00 -19.85
CA SER A 197 -5.41 -4.13 -18.91
C SER A 197 -5.34 -5.51 -19.57
N GLN A 198 -5.16 -5.63 -20.89
CA GLN A 198 -5.07 -6.92 -21.57
C GLN A 198 -3.62 -7.41 -21.68
N LEU A 199 -3.45 -8.73 -21.65
CA LEU A 199 -2.21 -9.40 -22.04
C LEU A 199 -2.27 -9.67 -23.55
N VAL A 200 -1.49 -8.93 -24.32
CA VAL A 200 -1.42 -9.05 -25.78
C VAL A 200 -0.06 -9.61 -26.18
N GLN A 201 -0.08 -10.70 -26.95
CA GLN A 201 1.11 -11.26 -27.59
C GLN A 201 1.18 -10.78 -29.03
N LEU A 202 2.35 -10.30 -29.42
CA LEU A 202 2.70 -9.96 -30.78
C LEU A 202 3.62 -11.04 -31.36
N THR A 203 3.31 -11.49 -32.57
CA THR A 203 4.14 -12.44 -33.32
C THR A 203 4.74 -11.70 -34.51
N PHE A 204 6.07 -11.62 -34.54
CA PHE A 204 6.84 -10.97 -35.60
C PHE A 204 7.43 -12.01 -36.53
N THR A 205 7.06 -11.97 -37.81
CA THR A 205 7.75 -12.71 -38.87
C THR A 205 8.74 -11.77 -39.54
N VAL A 206 10.03 -12.02 -39.35
CA VAL A 206 11.12 -11.18 -39.90
C VAL A 206 11.88 -11.92 -40.99
N VAL A 207 12.50 -11.16 -41.90
CA VAL A 207 13.45 -11.72 -42.87
C VAL A 207 14.74 -12.09 -42.16
N ASP A 208 15.29 -13.29 -42.42
CA ASP A 208 16.57 -13.77 -41.86
C ASP A 208 17.75 -12.90 -42.33
N ALA A 209 17.94 -11.76 -41.68
CA ALA A 209 19.09 -10.89 -41.82
C ALA A 209 19.57 -10.57 -40.41
N LYS A 210 20.68 -11.18 -39.98
CA LYS A 210 21.27 -10.89 -38.67
C LYS A 210 21.61 -9.39 -38.61
N PRO A 211 21.01 -8.61 -37.71
CA PRO A 211 21.35 -7.20 -37.57
C PRO A 211 22.84 -7.08 -37.17
N VAL A 212 23.62 -6.41 -38.03
CA VAL A 212 25.06 -6.23 -37.83
C VAL A 212 25.27 -5.26 -36.66
N GLY A 213 26.05 -5.66 -35.65
CA GLY A 213 26.41 -4.81 -34.50
C GLY A 213 25.47 -4.86 -33.29
N LEU A 214 24.38 -5.66 -33.35
CA LEU A 214 23.42 -5.85 -32.26
C LEU A 214 23.81 -7.03 -31.35
N GLN A 215 23.68 -6.88 -30.04
CA GLN A 215 23.62 -7.98 -29.08
C GLN A 215 22.16 -8.46 -28.95
N PRO A 216 21.80 -9.63 -29.51
CA PRO A 216 20.39 -10.04 -29.64
C PRO A 216 19.66 -10.22 -28.30
N ASP A 217 20.40 -10.53 -27.24
CA ASP A 217 19.83 -10.80 -25.91
C ASP A 217 19.63 -9.52 -25.07
N ARG A 218 20.14 -8.38 -25.53
CA ARG A 218 19.99 -7.07 -24.88
C ARG A 218 19.76 -5.96 -25.91
N PRO A 219 18.69 -6.00 -26.73
CA PRO A 219 18.49 -4.99 -27.74
C PRO A 219 18.17 -3.62 -27.10
N PRO A 220 18.60 -2.49 -27.70
CA PRO A 220 18.38 -1.13 -27.17
C PRO A 220 16.94 -0.66 -27.43
N LEU A 221 15.94 -1.47 -27.06
CA LEU A 221 14.54 -1.23 -27.35
C LEU A 221 13.78 -0.87 -26.09
N ARG A 222 12.92 0.14 -26.18
CA ARG A 222 11.98 0.52 -25.13
C ARG A 222 10.57 0.52 -25.69
N TRP A 223 9.68 -0.16 -24.98
CA TRP A 223 8.27 -0.26 -25.35
C TRP A 223 7.45 0.68 -24.48
N GLU A 224 6.51 1.37 -25.12
CA GLU A 224 5.68 2.38 -24.49
C GLU A 224 4.27 2.34 -25.05
N ALA A 225 3.27 2.53 -24.19
CA ALA A 225 1.87 2.66 -24.57
C ALA A 225 1.39 4.09 -24.29
N GLN A 226 0.52 4.60 -25.16
CA GLN A 226 -0.09 5.92 -24.99
C GLN A 226 -1.24 5.83 -23.99
N CYS A 227 -1.13 6.53 -22.87
CA CYS A 227 -2.10 6.47 -21.77
C CYS A 227 -2.28 7.84 -21.09
N LEU A 228 -3.24 7.93 -20.18
CA LEU A 228 -3.32 9.03 -19.22
C LEU A 228 -2.39 8.72 -18.03
N LEU A 229 -1.46 9.62 -17.77
CA LEU A 229 -0.60 9.65 -16.60
C LEU A 229 -1.26 10.55 -15.55
N GLY A 230 -1.56 9.99 -14.38
CA GLY A 230 -2.35 10.68 -13.36
C GLY A 230 -3.77 11.00 -13.84
N ASP A 231 -4.35 12.09 -13.35
CA ASP A 231 -5.78 12.36 -13.57
C ASP A 231 -6.11 12.87 -14.99
N SER A 232 -5.15 13.40 -15.75
CA SER A 232 -5.45 14.03 -17.06
C SER A 232 -4.26 14.21 -18.02
N MET A 233 -3.03 13.83 -17.68
CA MET A 233 -1.88 14.13 -18.53
C MET A 233 -1.68 13.04 -19.58
N LEU A 234 -1.85 13.34 -20.87
CA LEU A 234 -1.53 12.40 -21.93
C LEU A 234 -0.02 12.16 -22.00
N GLY A 235 0.42 10.90 -21.92
CA GLY A 235 1.83 10.55 -21.95
C GLY A 235 2.10 9.11 -22.37
N TRP A 236 3.39 8.82 -22.61
CA TRP A 236 3.86 7.49 -22.95
C TRP A 236 4.32 6.76 -21.68
N GLN A 237 3.58 5.74 -21.27
CA GLN A 237 3.98 4.87 -20.16
C GLN A 237 4.82 3.71 -20.66
N ARG A 238 5.92 3.43 -19.96
CA ARG A 238 6.79 2.28 -20.28
C ARG A 238 6.04 0.96 -20.04
N VAL A 239 6.08 0.08 -21.04
CA VAL A 239 5.47 -1.27 -20.99
C VAL A 239 6.55 -2.31 -21.28
N PRO A 240 7.24 -2.84 -20.26
CA PRO A 240 8.26 -3.86 -20.49
C PRO A 240 7.65 -5.15 -21.08
N PRO A 241 8.39 -5.88 -21.93
CA PRO A 241 7.98 -7.20 -22.38
C PRO A 241 7.74 -8.14 -21.19
N GLU A 242 6.67 -8.94 -21.26
CA GLU A 242 6.37 -9.94 -20.24
C GLU A 242 7.43 -11.03 -20.22
N HIS A 243 7.81 -11.43 -19.01
CA HIS A 243 8.73 -12.53 -18.77
C HIS A 243 8.08 -13.54 -17.82
N ASP A 244 7.35 -14.47 -18.42
CA ASP A 244 6.65 -15.54 -17.73
C ASP A 244 6.92 -16.88 -18.39
N VAL A 245 8.01 -17.52 -17.95
CA VAL A 245 8.44 -18.83 -18.45
C VAL A 245 7.38 -19.90 -18.18
N ALA A 246 6.58 -19.79 -17.10
CA ALA A 246 5.62 -20.81 -16.70
C ALA A 246 4.41 -20.90 -17.65
N ASN A 247 3.97 -19.77 -18.21
CA ASN A 247 2.91 -19.74 -19.22
C ASN A 247 3.44 -19.59 -20.66
N GLY A 248 4.76 -19.60 -20.86
CA GLY A 248 5.39 -19.56 -22.18
C GLY A 248 5.54 -18.16 -22.79
N PHE A 249 5.36 -17.10 -22.00
CA PHE A 249 5.56 -15.73 -22.47
C PHE A 249 7.01 -15.32 -22.23
N THR A 250 7.84 -15.52 -23.24
CA THR A 250 9.21 -15.02 -23.27
C THR A 250 9.44 -14.28 -24.58
N ASN A 251 10.31 -13.26 -24.54
CA ASN A 251 10.69 -12.57 -25.77
C ASN A 251 11.64 -13.45 -26.58
N THR A 252 11.14 -14.04 -27.67
CA THR A 252 11.94 -14.89 -28.57
C THR A 252 12.41 -14.15 -29.82
N THR A 253 12.08 -12.88 -29.99
CA THR A 253 12.45 -12.09 -31.19
C THR A 253 13.94 -11.78 -31.28
N ARG A 254 14.66 -11.87 -30.16
CA ARG A 254 16.10 -11.56 -30.04
C ARG A 254 16.50 -10.23 -30.70
N GLY A 255 15.73 -9.18 -30.42
CA GLY A 255 15.92 -7.87 -31.06
C GLY A 255 15.54 -7.85 -32.54
N PHE A 256 14.47 -8.56 -32.89
CA PHE A 256 13.98 -8.75 -34.26
C PHE A 256 15.00 -9.39 -35.22
N SER A 257 15.95 -10.16 -34.69
CA SER A 257 16.90 -10.93 -35.50
C SER A 257 16.35 -12.30 -35.89
N GLU A 258 15.35 -12.80 -35.15
CA GLU A 258 14.69 -14.08 -35.39
C GLU A 258 13.17 -13.85 -35.35
N THR A 259 12.44 -14.65 -36.13
CA THR A 259 10.97 -14.69 -36.05
C THR A 259 10.56 -15.18 -34.67
N GLY A 260 9.68 -14.45 -34.00
CA GLY A 260 9.39 -14.75 -32.61
C GLY A 260 8.23 -13.95 -32.01
N ASN A 261 7.98 -14.24 -30.74
CA ASN A 261 6.85 -13.72 -29.99
C ASN A 261 7.34 -12.78 -28.89
N ILE A 262 6.51 -11.80 -28.56
CA ILE A 262 6.72 -10.90 -27.46
C ILE A 262 5.36 -10.49 -26.88
N ALA A 263 5.18 -10.65 -25.58
CA ALA A 263 3.92 -10.35 -24.91
C ALA A 263 4.02 -9.12 -24.04
N PHE A 264 2.90 -8.42 -23.85
CA PHE A 264 2.81 -7.20 -23.05
C PHE A 264 1.55 -7.19 -22.21
N HIS A 265 1.70 -6.78 -20.96
CA HIS A 265 0.57 -6.32 -20.15
C HIS A 265 0.33 -4.85 -20.45
N LEU A 266 -0.75 -4.56 -21.14
CA LEU A 266 -1.09 -3.19 -21.49
C LEU A 266 -1.66 -2.44 -20.27
N PRO A 267 -1.36 -1.13 -20.12
CA PRO A 267 -1.83 -0.34 -18.97
C PRO A 267 -3.36 -0.25 -18.87
N GLU A 268 -3.89 0.09 -17.69
CA GLU A 268 -5.34 0.21 -17.44
C GLU A 268 -5.99 1.42 -18.13
N ALA A 269 -5.21 2.46 -18.44
CA ALA A 269 -5.74 3.76 -18.92
C ALA A 269 -5.21 4.14 -20.31
N MET A 270 -5.18 3.20 -21.27
CA MET A 270 -4.84 3.57 -22.66
C MET A 270 -5.93 4.48 -23.25
N VAL A 271 -5.51 5.47 -24.05
CA VAL A 271 -6.43 6.44 -24.65
C VAL A 271 -6.32 6.42 -26.16
N GLU A 272 -7.46 6.58 -26.83
CA GLU A 272 -7.50 6.73 -28.27
C GLU A 272 -6.87 8.06 -28.68
N THR A 273 -5.79 8.01 -29.46
CA THR A 273 -5.11 9.20 -29.99
C THR A 273 -4.92 9.08 -31.50
N THR A 274 -4.70 10.23 -32.16
CA THR A 274 -4.45 10.26 -33.60
C THR A 274 -2.97 10.40 -33.89
N HIS A 275 -2.38 9.39 -34.54
CA HIS A 275 -1.01 9.41 -35.07
C HIS A 275 -1.04 9.11 -36.57
N GLY A 276 -0.22 9.81 -37.37
CA GLY A 276 -0.15 9.60 -38.83
C GLY A 276 -1.51 9.70 -39.55
N GLY A 277 -2.45 10.50 -39.02
CA GLY A 277 -3.81 10.64 -39.55
C GLY A 277 -4.76 9.47 -39.25
N VAL A 278 -4.39 8.56 -38.34
CA VAL A 278 -5.22 7.42 -37.91
C VAL A 278 -5.50 7.53 -36.42
N SER A 279 -6.77 7.42 -36.04
CA SER A 279 -7.18 7.31 -34.64
C SER A 279 -7.12 5.85 -34.16
N GLY A 280 -6.59 5.59 -32.98
CA GLY A 280 -6.50 4.26 -32.38
C GLY A 280 -5.77 4.26 -31.03
N TYR A 281 -5.58 3.07 -30.48
CA TYR A 281 -4.81 2.88 -29.24
C TYR A 281 -3.40 2.44 -29.59
N TRP A 282 -2.39 3.13 -29.08
CA TRP A 282 -1.04 3.00 -29.62
C TRP A 282 -0.06 2.36 -28.65
N LEU A 283 0.60 1.30 -29.13
CA LEU A 283 1.82 0.74 -28.57
C LEU A 283 2.97 1.07 -29.51
N ARG A 284 4.06 1.61 -29.00
CA ARG A 284 5.27 1.89 -29.78
C ARG A 284 6.50 1.22 -29.20
N CYS A 285 7.43 0.89 -30.08
CA CYS A 285 8.77 0.46 -29.72
C CYS A 285 9.76 1.50 -30.24
N VAL A 286 10.56 2.05 -29.33
CA VAL A 286 11.49 3.14 -29.57
C VAL A 286 12.92 2.64 -29.39
N ILE A 287 13.83 3.04 -30.27
CA ILE A 287 15.27 2.83 -30.06
C ILE A 287 15.75 3.75 -28.93
N ASN A 288 16.28 3.16 -27.87
CA ASN A 288 16.82 3.85 -26.70
C ASN A 288 18.29 3.51 -26.47
N GLY A 289 19.18 4.04 -27.29
CA GLY A 289 20.59 3.71 -27.21
C GLY A 289 21.45 4.68 -26.38
N GLN A 290 20.88 5.73 -25.78
CA GLN A 290 21.60 6.57 -24.80
C GLN A 290 22.15 5.77 -23.60
N GLN A 291 21.54 4.63 -23.27
CA GLN A 291 22.01 3.74 -22.20
C GLN A 291 23.02 2.67 -22.67
N GLN A 292 23.17 2.44 -23.99
CA GLN A 292 24.03 1.40 -24.57
C GLN A 292 24.63 1.84 -25.92
N PRO A 293 25.57 2.80 -25.94
CA PRO A 293 26.05 3.44 -27.18
C PRO A 293 26.83 2.51 -28.13
N THR A 294 27.31 1.35 -27.65
CA THR A 294 28.06 0.35 -28.42
C THR A 294 27.21 -0.78 -29.00
N ASN A 295 25.90 -0.79 -28.75
CA ASN A 295 24.98 -1.85 -29.15
C ASN A 295 23.86 -1.27 -30.02
N TRP A 296 24.10 -1.16 -31.34
CA TRP A 296 23.28 -0.35 -32.25
C TRP A 296 22.84 -1.13 -33.51
N TYR A 297 21.66 -0.81 -34.04
CA TYR A 297 21.19 -1.32 -35.33
C TYR A 297 21.94 -0.63 -36.48
N GLN A 298 22.83 -1.34 -37.18
CA GLN A 298 23.43 -0.78 -38.40
C GLN A 298 22.47 -0.82 -39.61
N GLU A 299 21.55 -1.79 -39.61
CA GLU A 299 20.52 -1.97 -40.61
C GLU A 299 19.18 -2.23 -39.92
N SER A 300 18.08 -1.77 -40.51
CA SER A 300 16.76 -1.96 -39.94
C SER A 300 16.28 -3.40 -40.12
N PRO A 301 15.75 -4.05 -39.07
CA PRO A 301 15.08 -5.34 -39.22
C PRO A 301 13.83 -5.17 -40.08
N THR A 302 13.64 -6.09 -41.02
CA THR A 302 12.48 -6.08 -41.93
C THR A 302 11.44 -7.09 -41.46
N ALA A 303 10.26 -6.60 -41.08
CA ALA A 303 9.11 -7.42 -40.74
C ALA A 303 8.29 -7.72 -42.00
N VAL A 304 8.09 -9.00 -42.28
CA VAL A 304 7.18 -9.50 -43.34
C VAL A 304 5.74 -9.45 -42.86
N ASP A 305 5.53 -9.80 -41.59
CA ASP A 305 4.20 -9.85 -40.99
C ASP A 305 4.27 -9.64 -39.48
N ILE A 306 3.21 -9.03 -38.93
CA ILE A 306 3.03 -8.77 -37.51
C ILE A 306 1.58 -9.08 -37.17
N THR A 307 1.36 -10.00 -36.24
CA THR A 307 0.01 -10.34 -35.75
C THR A 307 -0.08 -10.10 -34.25
N ALA A 308 -1.30 -9.87 -33.76
CA ALA A 308 -1.58 -9.65 -32.35
C ALA A 308 -2.67 -10.61 -31.89
N GLU A 309 -2.47 -11.23 -30.74
CA GLU A 309 -3.42 -12.13 -30.11
C GLU A 309 -3.57 -11.76 -28.63
N THR A 310 -4.81 -11.75 -28.13
CA THR A 310 -5.05 -11.54 -26.70
C THR A 310 -5.01 -12.87 -25.97
N TRP A 311 -4.17 -12.95 -24.95
CA TRP A 311 -3.93 -14.16 -24.15
C TRP A 311 -4.42 -14.03 -22.71
N GLY A 312 -4.96 -12.88 -22.32
CA GLY A 312 -5.45 -12.69 -20.96
C GLY A 312 -5.81 -11.25 -20.65
N GLY A 313 -6.12 -10.99 -19.39
CA GLY A 313 -6.36 -9.65 -18.86
C GLY A 313 -6.11 -9.58 -17.37
N THR A 314 -5.79 -8.38 -16.88
CA THR A 314 -5.52 -8.07 -15.49
C THR A 314 -6.68 -7.28 -14.90
N VAL A 315 -7.08 -7.59 -13.67
CA VAL A 315 -8.11 -6.86 -12.94
C VAL A 315 -7.80 -6.80 -11.46
N ASP A 316 -8.24 -5.72 -10.82
CA ASP A 316 -8.17 -5.55 -9.37
C ASP A 316 -8.97 -6.64 -8.64
N ALA A 317 -8.39 -7.13 -7.56
CA ALA A 317 -9.01 -8.04 -6.63
C ALA A 317 -8.62 -7.69 -5.19
N SER A 318 -9.53 -7.95 -4.26
CA SER A 318 -9.30 -7.71 -2.83
C SER A 318 -9.40 -9.01 -2.03
N HIS A 319 -8.67 -9.12 -0.92
CA HIS A 319 -8.76 -10.22 0.04
C HIS A 319 -10.08 -10.15 0.80
N ALA A 320 -11.16 -10.50 0.11
CA ALA A 320 -12.52 -10.42 0.58
C ALA A 320 -13.39 -11.40 -0.18
N ARG A 321 -14.47 -11.86 0.47
CA ARG A 321 -15.54 -12.60 -0.19
C ARG A 321 -16.79 -11.74 -0.25
N LEU A 322 -17.51 -11.85 -1.36
CA LEU A 322 -18.72 -11.08 -1.62
C LEU A 322 -19.96 -11.90 -1.24
N VAL A 323 -20.79 -11.35 -0.36
CA VAL A 323 -22.10 -11.91 -0.01
C VAL A 323 -23.16 -11.01 -0.63
N ARG A 324 -24.13 -11.60 -1.34
CA ARG A 324 -25.21 -10.87 -2.01
C ARG A 324 -26.57 -11.22 -1.38
N ASP A 325 -27.46 -10.23 -1.37
CA ASP A 325 -28.87 -10.36 -1.04
C ASP A 325 -29.17 -11.06 0.31
N GLU A 326 -28.38 -10.78 1.34
CA GLU A 326 -28.57 -11.42 2.66
C GLU A 326 -29.77 -10.83 3.41
N GLU A 327 -30.79 -11.65 3.66
CA GLU A 327 -31.93 -11.28 4.49
C GLU A 327 -31.57 -11.31 5.98
N LEU A 328 -31.72 -10.17 6.67
CA LEU A 328 -31.34 -9.98 8.07
C LEU A 328 -32.48 -10.30 9.03
N GLY A 329 -33.72 -10.03 8.62
CA GLY A 329 -34.90 -10.23 9.45
C GLY A 329 -36.04 -9.27 9.14
N ARG A 330 -36.96 -9.14 10.10
CA ARG A 330 -38.13 -8.25 10.00
C ARG A 330 -38.13 -7.22 11.11
N SER A 331 -38.57 -6.01 10.78
CA SER A 331 -38.75 -4.95 11.77
C SER A 331 -39.91 -5.29 12.71
N ASP A 332 -39.71 -5.10 14.01
CA ASP A 332 -40.77 -5.14 15.02
C ASP A 332 -41.45 -3.77 15.24
N GLY A 333 -41.06 -2.75 14.47
CA GLY A 333 -41.60 -1.40 14.55
C GLY A 333 -41.10 -0.58 15.73
N THR A 334 -40.14 -1.08 16.53
CA THR A 334 -39.58 -0.36 17.67
C THR A 334 -38.28 0.40 17.33
N PRO A 335 -37.94 1.51 18.01
CA PRO A 335 -36.67 2.20 17.82
C PRO A 335 -35.46 1.37 18.32
N GLY A 336 -34.27 1.62 17.76
CA GLY A 336 -33.02 1.02 18.25
C GLY A 336 -32.82 -0.46 17.94
N GLN A 337 -33.61 -1.02 17.02
CA GLN A 337 -33.50 -2.42 16.61
C GLN A 337 -32.09 -2.78 16.11
N THR A 338 -31.71 -4.04 16.34
CA THR A 338 -30.40 -4.57 16.00
C THR A 338 -30.53 -5.88 15.22
N PHE A 339 -29.74 -6.01 14.16
CA PHE A 339 -29.67 -7.18 13.30
C PHE A 339 -28.21 -7.60 13.14
N ARG A 340 -27.96 -8.86 12.78
CA ARG A 340 -26.60 -9.39 12.66
C ARG A 340 -26.39 -10.04 11.30
N LEU A 341 -25.32 -9.65 10.62
CA LEU A 341 -24.85 -10.29 9.40
C LEU A 341 -24.32 -11.70 9.71
N ARG A 342 -24.51 -12.62 8.78
CA ARG A 342 -24.09 -14.02 8.90
C ARG A 342 -22.58 -14.17 8.99
N TYR A 343 -21.84 -13.36 8.24
CA TYR A 343 -20.38 -13.42 8.17
C TYR A 343 -19.76 -12.17 8.77
N ALA A 344 -18.74 -12.39 9.60
CA ALA A 344 -17.93 -11.35 10.22
C ALA A 344 -16.48 -11.86 10.35
N PRO A 345 -15.47 -10.97 10.38
CA PRO A 345 -15.59 -9.52 10.30
C PRO A 345 -15.93 -9.03 8.88
N VAL A 346 -16.56 -7.85 8.81
CA VAL A 346 -16.98 -7.20 7.56
C VAL A 346 -16.10 -5.99 7.25
N LEU A 347 -15.87 -5.74 5.97
CA LEU A 347 -15.16 -4.55 5.51
C LEU A 347 -16.06 -3.32 5.60
N ASP A 348 -15.44 -2.14 5.55
CA ASP A 348 -16.19 -0.89 5.51
C ASP A 348 -17.01 -0.81 4.21
N PRO A 349 -18.35 -0.63 4.30
CA PRO A 349 -19.21 -0.61 3.13
C PRO A 349 -18.88 0.54 2.16
N THR A 350 -18.80 0.24 0.87
CA THR A 350 -18.80 1.25 -0.19
C THR A 350 -20.20 1.83 -0.43
N ALA A 351 -20.31 2.88 -1.25
CA ALA A 351 -21.59 3.57 -1.46
C ALA A 351 -22.69 2.68 -2.07
N ASP A 352 -22.32 1.62 -2.77
CA ASP A 352 -23.18 0.58 -3.36
C ASP A 352 -23.56 -0.55 -2.39
N GLU A 353 -22.82 -0.70 -1.28
CA GLU A 353 -23.05 -1.70 -0.22
C GLU A 353 -24.01 -1.14 0.84
N GLN A 354 -25.32 -1.34 0.65
CA GLN A 354 -26.36 -0.67 1.44
C GLN A 354 -27.36 -1.63 2.08
N LEU A 355 -27.93 -1.17 3.20
CA LEU A 355 -29.09 -1.79 3.81
C LEU A 355 -30.36 -1.41 3.03
N VAL A 356 -31.14 -2.41 2.66
CA VAL A 356 -32.41 -2.28 1.94
C VAL A 356 -33.54 -2.67 2.87
N VAL A 357 -34.51 -1.77 3.04
CA VAL A 357 -35.73 -2.02 3.80
C VAL A 357 -36.90 -2.08 2.84
N ARG A 358 -37.61 -3.21 2.83
CA ARG A 358 -38.78 -3.43 1.98
C ARG A 358 -40.06 -3.40 2.79
N PHE A 359 -40.98 -2.50 2.44
CA PHE A 359 -42.30 -2.37 3.04
C PHE A 359 -43.36 -2.15 1.95
N GLU A 360 -44.46 -2.90 1.99
CA GLU A 360 -45.58 -2.80 1.01
C GLU A 360 -45.12 -2.82 -0.48
N GLY A 361 -44.11 -3.63 -0.80
CA GLY A 361 -43.57 -3.76 -2.16
C GLY A 361 -42.63 -2.63 -2.60
N ARG A 362 -42.42 -1.60 -1.76
CA ARG A 362 -41.43 -0.54 -1.99
C ARG A 362 -40.11 -0.91 -1.33
N GLU A 363 -39.01 -0.64 -2.01
CA GLU A 363 -37.66 -0.77 -1.45
C GLU A 363 -37.11 0.62 -1.14
N GLU A 364 -36.61 0.77 0.08
CA GLU A 364 -35.95 1.98 0.53
C GLU A 364 -34.49 1.68 0.85
N LEU A 365 -33.60 2.51 0.31
CA LEU A 365 -32.17 2.44 0.56
C LEU A 365 -31.83 3.23 1.83
N TRP A 366 -31.01 2.62 2.68
CA TRP A 366 -30.53 3.19 3.92
C TRP A 366 -29.03 3.44 3.82
N THR A 367 -28.58 4.52 4.44
CA THR A 367 -27.19 4.99 4.37
C THR A 367 -26.46 4.72 5.67
N LYS A 368 -25.22 4.24 5.58
CA LYS A 368 -24.37 4.05 6.76
C LYS A 368 -23.99 5.42 7.35
N CYS A 369 -24.06 5.54 8.68
CA CYS A 369 -23.46 6.62 9.45
C CYS A 369 -22.48 6.07 10.51
N ASN A 370 -21.61 6.94 11.03
CA ASN A 370 -20.70 6.58 12.13
C ASN A 370 -21.44 6.50 13.46
N ASP A 371 -22.37 7.42 13.67
CA ASP A 371 -23.24 7.54 14.83
C ASP A 371 -24.55 8.25 14.45
N PHE A 372 -25.50 8.25 15.37
CA PHE A 372 -26.83 8.80 15.16
C PHE A 372 -26.97 10.26 15.62
N GLY A 373 -25.93 10.90 16.14
CA GLY A 373 -26.01 12.24 16.75
C GLY A 373 -26.49 13.33 15.80
N GLY A 374 -26.16 13.21 14.51
CA GLY A 374 -26.65 14.11 13.45
C GLY A 374 -27.92 13.63 12.72
N SER A 375 -28.53 12.52 13.16
CA SER A 375 -29.66 11.90 12.47
C SER A 375 -30.99 12.42 13.00
N SER A 376 -31.94 12.68 12.09
CA SER A 376 -33.30 13.04 12.43
C SER A 376 -34.23 11.82 12.42
N GLY A 377 -35.45 11.95 12.93
CA GLY A 377 -36.48 10.90 12.86
C GLY A 377 -36.91 10.49 11.44
N GLN A 378 -36.50 11.23 10.40
CA GLN A 378 -36.74 10.88 8.99
C GLN A 378 -35.47 10.34 8.29
N SER A 379 -34.33 10.35 8.97
CA SER A 379 -33.05 9.92 8.40
C SER A 379 -33.01 8.39 8.31
N ARG A 380 -32.93 7.85 7.09
CA ARG A 380 -32.75 6.41 6.82
C ARG A 380 -31.30 5.99 7.06
N HIS A 381 -30.87 6.08 8.32
CA HIS A 381 -29.50 5.82 8.72
C HIS A 381 -29.38 4.52 9.49
N TYR A 382 -28.26 3.82 9.29
CA TYR A 382 -27.87 2.69 10.12
C TYR A 382 -26.39 2.81 10.50
N THR A 383 -26.02 2.16 11.60
CA THR A 383 -24.60 1.94 11.94
C THR A 383 -24.27 0.47 11.74
N LEU A 384 -23.01 0.18 11.40
CA LEU A 384 -22.50 -1.17 11.21
C LEU A 384 -21.22 -1.34 12.04
N ASP A 385 -21.21 -2.35 12.91
CA ASP A 385 -20.00 -2.81 13.59
C ASP A 385 -19.22 -3.76 12.66
N PRO A 386 -18.00 -3.38 12.24
CA PRO A 386 -17.24 -4.19 11.29
C PRO A 386 -16.66 -5.48 11.91
N ILE A 387 -16.61 -5.60 13.23
CA ILE A 387 -15.97 -6.75 13.90
C ILE A 387 -16.93 -7.93 13.98
N ASP A 388 -18.17 -7.69 14.40
CA ASP A 388 -19.15 -8.76 14.64
C ASP A 388 -20.31 -8.76 13.63
N GLY A 389 -20.32 -7.78 12.71
CA GLY A 389 -21.33 -7.64 11.66
C GLY A 389 -22.68 -7.10 12.16
N THR A 390 -22.71 -6.42 13.30
CA THR A 390 -23.94 -5.91 13.89
C THR A 390 -24.42 -4.63 13.19
N VAL A 391 -25.62 -4.69 12.61
CA VAL A 391 -26.35 -3.54 12.06
C VAL A 391 -27.30 -2.99 13.13
N ARG A 392 -27.19 -1.70 13.47
CA ARG A 392 -28.11 -1.03 14.40
C ARG A 392 -28.89 0.07 13.70
N LEU A 393 -30.16 0.23 14.06
CA LEU A 393 -31.02 1.32 13.62
C LEU A 393 -31.10 2.42 14.69
N GLY A 394 -31.58 3.60 14.28
CA GLY A 394 -31.64 4.79 15.14
C GLY A 394 -32.46 4.55 16.42
N PRO A 395 -31.92 4.88 17.61
CA PRO A 395 -32.68 4.82 18.85
C PRO A 395 -33.63 6.02 18.97
N ALA A 396 -34.56 5.94 19.91
CA ALA A 396 -35.33 7.09 20.36
C ALA A 396 -35.08 7.29 21.86
N LEU A 397 -34.87 8.55 22.26
CA LEU A 397 -34.64 8.93 23.65
C LEU A 397 -35.76 9.85 24.12
N VAL A 398 -36.17 9.68 25.38
CA VAL A 398 -37.10 10.60 26.04
C VAL A 398 -36.31 11.84 26.48
N GLN A 399 -36.76 13.00 26.04
CA GLN A 399 -36.20 14.29 26.41
C GLN A 399 -36.69 14.75 27.79
N PRO A 400 -36.04 15.72 28.43
CA PRO A 400 -36.45 16.23 29.75
C PRO A 400 -37.89 16.77 29.79
N ASP A 401 -38.44 17.21 28.65
CA ASP A 401 -39.82 17.67 28.48
C ASP A 401 -40.83 16.51 28.29
N GLY A 402 -40.36 15.26 28.32
CA GLY A 402 -41.16 14.06 28.10
C GLY A 402 -41.39 13.71 26.62
N ALA A 403 -40.91 14.51 25.67
CA ALA A 403 -41.04 14.22 24.26
C ALA A 403 -40.10 13.09 23.83
N LEU A 404 -40.57 12.21 22.94
CA LEU A 404 -39.73 11.19 22.32
C LEU A 404 -38.97 11.80 21.14
N HIS A 405 -37.64 11.83 21.21
CA HIS A 405 -36.79 12.28 20.11
C HIS A 405 -36.11 11.08 19.43
N SER A 406 -36.38 10.88 18.14
CA SER A 406 -35.81 9.80 17.34
C SER A 406 -34.55 10.22 16.61
N PHE A 407 -33.47 9.47 16.78
CA PHE A 407 -32.18 9.68 16.13
C PHE A 407 -32.02 8.79 14.89
N GLY A 408 -33.05 8.75 14.06
CA GLY A 408 -33.14 7.90 12.88
C GLY A 408 -34.58 7.44 12.63
N MET A 409 -34.86 7.09 11.39
CA MET A 409 -36.14 6.52 11.00
C MET A 409 -36.29 5.12 11.61
N VAL A 410 -37.51 4.77 12.03
CA VAL A 410 -37.85 3.41 12.47
C VAL A 410 -38.59 2.71 11.33
N PRO A 411 -38.12 1.55 10.84
CA PRO A 411 -38.83 0.84 9.79
C PRO A 411 -40.21 0.39 10.28
N PRO A 412 -41.27 0.53 9.47
CA PRO A 412 -42.60 0.06 9.85
C PRO A 412 -42.62 -1.42 10.27
N LEU A 413 -43.55 -1.78 11.16
CA LEU A 413 -43.72 -3.16 11.62
C LEU A 413 -43.89 -4.12 10.42
N GLY A 414 -43.14 -5.23 10.44
CA GLY A 414 -43.19 -6.27 9.41
C GLY A 414 -42.35 -6.00 8.16
N SER A 415 -41.72 -4.82 8.05
CA SER A 415 -40.75 -4.51 6.98
C SER A 415 -39.63 -5.54 6.96
N ARG A 416 -39.20 -5.97 5.76
CA ARG A 416 -38.08 -6.91 5.61
C ARG A 416 -36.78 -6.15 5.43
N LEU A 417 -35.75 -6.55 6.15
CA LEU A 417 -34.41 -5.97 6.04
C LEU A 417 -33.48 -6.94 5.34
N ARG A 418 -32.73 -6.42 4.37
CA ARG A 418 -31.77 -7.18 3.58
C ARG A 418 -30.56 -6.30 3.31
N PHE A 419 -29.36 -6.88 3.29
CA PHE A 419 -28.18 -6.19 2.80
C PHE A 419 -28.01 -6.46 1.30
N SER A 420 -27.79 -5.42 0.48
CA SER A 420 -27.68 -5.55 -0.99
C SER A 420 -26.55 -6.49 -1.38
N HIS A 421 -25.36 -6.14 -0.94
CA HIS A 421 -24.19 -6.99 -0.86
C HIS A 421 -23.21 -6.38 0.13
N TYR A 422 -22.30 -7.20 0.65
CA TYR A 422 -21.21 -6.74 1.50
C TYR A 422 -20.00 -7.66 1.34
N ARG A 423 -18.85 -7.13 1.72
CA ARG A 423 -17.58 -7.86 1.73
C ARG A 423 -17.19 -8.25 3.15
N HIS A 424 -16.75 -9.49 3.31
CA HIS A 424 -16.24 -10.00 4.58
C HIS A 424 -14.87 -10.65 4.40
N GLY A 425 -14.10 -10.71 5.49
CA GLY A 425 -12.70 -11.14 5.48
C GLY A 425 -11.74 -9.98 5.71
N GLY A 426 -10.74 -9.83 4.83
CA GLY A 426 -9.61 -8.93 5.05
C GLY A 426 -8.58 -9.52 6.00
N GLY A 427 -7.71 -8.67 6.55
CA GLY A 427 -6.66 -9.08 7.47
C GLY A 427 -5.28 -9.16 6.85
N ARG A 428 -4.26 -9.31 7.71
CA ARG A 428 -2.85 -9.35 7.31
C ARG A 428 -2.49 -10.58 6.49
N ASP A 429 -3.23 -11.66 6.64
CA ASP A 429 -3.03 -12.92 5.90
C ASP A 429 -3.23 -12.75 4.39
N GLY A 430 -3.92 -11.67 4.00
CA GLY A 430 -4.03 -11.27 2.60
C GLY A 430 -2.74 -10.71 2.00
N ASN A 431 -1.68 -10.43 2.77
CA ASN A 431 -0.41 -9.89 2.27
C ASN A 431 0.55 -11.02 1.84
N LEU A 432 0.36 -11.51 0.62
CA LEU A 432 1.02 -12.64 -0.01
C LEU A 432 2.17 -12.18 -0.92
N ALA A 433 3.12 -13.08 -1.16
CA ALA A 433 4.14 -12.86 -2.18
C ALA A 433 3.55 -12.94 -3.60
N ALA A 434 4.32 -12.49 -4.59
CA ALA A 434 3.98 -12.69 -6.00
C ALA A 434 3.80 -14.18 -6.33
N ASN A 435 2.85 -14.49 -7.20
CA ASN A 435 2.52 -15.83 -7.70
C ASN A 435 2.01 -16.85 -6.65
N GLU A 436 1.43 -16.38 -5.54
CA GLU A 436 0.82 -17.27 -4.54
C GLU A 436 -0.66 -17.57 -4.81
N LEU A 437 -1.39 -16.63 -5.40
CA LEU A 437 -2.79 -16.82 -5.79
C LEU A 437 -2.81 -17.58 -7.11
N ILE A 438 -3.15 -18.87 -7.10
CA ILE A 438 -3.04 -19.73 -8.30
C ILE A 438 -4.24 -20.65 -8.51
N VAL A 439 -5.15 -20.73 -7.53
CA VAL A 439 -6.30 -21.64 -7.56
C VAL A 439 -7.56 -20.87 -7.91
N LEU A 440 -8.11 -21.13 -9.09
CA LEU A 440 -9.43 -20.63 -9.49
C LEU A 440 -10.52 -21.40 -8.72
N LYS A 441 -11.33 -20.69 -7.94
CA LYS A 441 -12.43 -21.29 -7.14
C LYS A 441 -13.69 -21.52 -7.94
N SER A 442 -13.94 -20.60 -8.87
CA SER A 442 -14.87 -20.78 -9.98
C SER A 442 -14.03 -20.88 -11.25
N ALA A 443 -14.49 -21.64 -12.24
CA ALA A 443 -13.82 -21.76 -13.53
C ALA A 443 -14.59 -20.93 -14.56
N PRO A 444 -14.25 -19.64 -14.78
CA PRO A 444 -14.85 -18.88 -15.88
C PRO A 444 -14.50 -19.57 -17.21
N SER A 445 -15.44 -19.57 -18.14
CA SER A 445 -15.24 -20.17 -19.46
C SER A 445 -13.99 -19.60 -20.14
N TYR A 446 -13.24 -20.46 -20.83
CA TYR A 446 -12.03 -20.12 -21.59
C TYR A 446 -10.80 -19.67 -20.78
N ILE A 447 -10.91 -19.54 -19.46
CA ILE A 447 -9.80 -19.20 -18.57
C ILE A 447 -9.04 -20.47 -18.15
N LYS A 448 -7.72 -20.48 -18.36
CA LYS A 448 -6.82 -21.59 -17.98
C LYS A 448 -6.29 -21.46 -16.57
N SER A 449 -5.85 -20.26 -16.19
CA SER A 449 -5.19 -19.98 -14.93
C SER A 449 -5.33 -18.52 -14.56
N ALA A 450 -5.06 -18.19 -13.30
CA ALA A 450 -4.97 -16.81 -12.83
C ALA A 450 -3.82 -16.69 -11.83
N ARG A 451 -3.18 -15.51 -11.78
CA ARG A 451 -2.15 -15.22 -10.78
C ARG A 451 -2.00 -13.75 -10.43
N ASN A 452 -1.46 -13.49 -9.24
CA ASN A 452 -0.93 -12.18 -8.88
C ASN A 452 0.53 -12.06 -9.33
N ARG A 453 0.85 -11.10 -10.22
CA ARG A 453 2.23 -10.90 -10.69
C ARG A 453 3.09 -10.12 -9.69
N ALA A 454 2.46 -9.27 -8.90
CA ALA A 454 3.10 -8.52 -7.81
C ALA A 454 2.66 -9.08 -6.45
N ARG A 455 3.39 -8.67 -5.39
CA ARG A 455 2.97 -8.89 -4.01
C ARG A 455 1.61 -8.22 -3.77
N THR A 456 0.78 -8.85 -2.93
CA THR A 456 -0.45 -8.21 -2.47
C THR A 456 -0.12 -7.36 -1.24
N HIS A 457 -0.90 -6.30 -1.00
CA HIS A 457 -0.56 -5.28 0.00
C HIS A 457 -1.80 -4.64 0.63
N GLY A 458 -1.64 -3.92 1.74
CA GLY A 458 -2.72 -3.14 2.37
C GLY A 458 -3.61 -3.91 3.34
N GLY A 459 -3.45 -5.23 3.46
CA GLY A 459 -4.21 -6.06 4.40
C GLY A 459 -3.83 -5.78 5.85
N ALA A 460 -4.81 -5.56 6.72
CA ALA A 460 -4.62 -5.34 8.15
C ALA A 460 -5.76 -5.97 8.95
N ASP A 461 -5.46 -6.56 10.10
CA ASP A 461 -6.49 -7.15 10.96
C ASP A 461 -7.36 -6.07 11.59
N ALA A 462 -8.53 -6.48 12.08
CA ALA A 462 -9.33 -5.62 12.94
C ALA A 462 -8.48 -5.17 14.13
N GLN A 463 -8.59 -3.88 14.48
CA GLN A 463 -7.77 -3.29 15.52
C GLN A 463 -7.96 -4.06 16.83
N SER A 464 -6.86 -4.44 17.48
CA SER A 464 -6.91 -5.18 18.74
C SER A 464 -7.43 -4.28 19.88
N ILE A 465 -7.93 -4.91 20.95
CA ILE A 465 -8.37 -4.17 22.14
C ILE A 465 -7.17 -3.46 22.78
N GLU A 466 -6.00 -4.10 22.80
CA GLU A 466 -4.75 -3.56 23.34
C GLU A 466 -4.29 -2.29 22.59
N ASP A 467 -4.34 -2.32 21.25
CA ASP A 467 -4.00 -1.16 20.43
C ASP A 467 -4.96 0.00 20.68
N VAL A 468 -6.27 -0.30 20.82
CA VAL A 468 -7.26 0.74 21.15
C VAL A 468 -7.02 1.27 22.55
N ALA A 469 -6.78 0.44 23.55
CA ALA A 469 -6.53 0.88 24.92
C ALA A 469 -5.31 1.80 25.01
N THR A 470 -4.26 1.52 24.22
CA THR A 470 -3.05 2.34 24.16
C THR A 470 -3.29 3.70 23.50
N ARG A 471 -4.14 3.75 22.47
CA ARG A 471 -4.47 4.98 21.71
C ARG A 471 -5.65 5.77 22.28
N ALA A 472 -6.53 5.12 23.05
CA ALA A 472 -7.76 5.72 23.57
C ALA A 472 -7.50 7.02 24.35
N PRO A 473 -6.45 7.14 25.20
CA PRO A 473 -6.14 8.42 25.85
C PRO A 473 -5.84 9.55 24.85
N GLU A 474 -5.17 9.24 23.73
CA GLU A 474 -4.87 10.24 22.69
C GLU A 474 -6.13 10.62 21.91
N THR A 475 -6.98 9.63 21.57
CA THR A 475 -8.27 9.88 20.90
C THR A 475 -9.22 10.69 21.80
N LEU A 476 -9.25 10.41 23.09
CA LEU A 476 -10.02 11.19 24.08
C LEU A 476 -9.42 12.58 24.32
N ARG A 477 -8.10 12.75 24.16
CA ARG A 477 -7.43 14.05 24.25
C ARG A 477 -7.78 14.94 23.06
N THR A 478 -7.78 14.38 21.85
CA THR A 478 -8.06 15.15 20.63
C THR A 478 -9.55 15.42 20.44
N ARG A 479 -10.47 14.48 20.77
CA ARG A 479 -11.93 14.62 20.55
C ARG A 479 -12.29 15.17 19.15
N ASP A 480 -11.56 14.73 18.13
CA ASP A 480 -11.66 15.24 16.75
C ASP A 480 -11.47 16.77 16.62
N ARG A 481 -10.65 17.35 17.50
CA ARG A 481 -10.20 18.75 17.45
C ARG A 481 -8.68 18.81 17.49
N ALA A 482 -8.12 19.72 16.71
CA ALA A 482 -6.69 19.99 16.64
C ALA A 482 -6.37 21.28 17.41
N VAL A 483 -5.85 21.15 18.63
CA VAL A 483 -5.51 22.30 19.49
C VAL A 483 -3.99 22.43 19.66
N THR A 484 -3.31 21.33 19.93
CA THR A 484 -1.86 21.28 20.10
C THR A 484 -1.16 20.74 18.86
N ALA A 485 0.15 21.01 18.70
CA ALA A 485 0.94 20.44 17.60
C ALA A 485 0.89 18.90 17.55
N ALA A 486 0.79 18.24 18.70
CA ALA A 486 0.66 16.78 18.76
C ALA A 486 -0.69 16.29 18.21
N ASP A 487 -1.76 17.08 18.37
CA ASP A 487 -3.08 16.73 17.87
C ASP A 487 -3.10 16.77 16.33
N PHE A 488 -2.46 17.78 15.72
CA PHE A 488 -2.29 17.85 14.26
C PHE A 488 -1.52 16.65 13.70
N VAL A 489 -0.43 16.24 14.35
CA VAL A 489 0.34 15.03 13.96
C VAL A 489 -0.54 13.78 14.04
N THR A 490 -1.28 13.64 15.15
CA THR A 490 -2.14 12.46 15.37
C THR A 490 -3.24 12.37 14.31
N LEU A 491 -3.90 13.48 13.98
CA LEU A 491 -4.94 13.52 12.96
C LEU A 491 -4.39 13.25 11.56
N ALA A 492 -3.20 13.77 11.24
CA ALA A 492 -2.54 13.52 9.96
C ALA A 492 -2.21 12.04 9.75
N GLN A 493 -1.70 11.37 10.79
CA GLN A 493 -1.35 9.93 10.74
C GLN A 493 -2.57 8.99 10.60
N GLN A 494 -3.80 9.50 10.69
CA GLN A 494 -5.00 8.71 10.43
C GLN A 494 -5.33 8.60 8.93
N VAL A 495 -4.69 9.39 8.07
CA VAL A 495 -4.87 9.34 6.61
C VAL A 495 -4.10 8.14 6.04
N ARG A 496 -4.74 7.36 5.14
CA ARG A 496 -4.31 6.02 4.67
C ARG A 496 -2.86 5.95 4.21
N ASP A 497 -2.39 7.00 3.54
CA ASP A 497 -1.09 7.03 2.86
C ASP A 497 -0.08 7.95 3.57
N VAL A 498 -0.39 8.39 4.79
CA VAL A 498 0.55 9.10 5.66
C VAL A 498 1.30 8.10 6.51
N SER A 499 2.62 8.04 6.34
CA SER A 499 3.46 7.20 7.19
C SER A 499 3.86 7.91 8.49
N ARG A 500 4.38 9.14 8.37
CA ARG A 500 4.85 9.93 9.51
C ARG A 500 4.48 11.40 9.32
N ALA A 501 4.28 12.13 10.40
CA ALA A 501 3.98 13.57 10.34
C ALA A 501 4.72 14.33 11.44
N TYR A 502 4.96 15.62 11.19
CA TYR A 502 5.58 16.54 12.12
C TYR A 502 4.90 17.91 12.04
N ALA A 503 4.43 18.43 13.17
CA ALA A 503 3.84 19.75 13.25
C ALA A 503 4.71 20.70 14.07
N TYR A 504 4.88 21.93 13.59
CA TYR A 504 5.56 22.98 14.34
C TYR A 504 4.76 24.29 14.32
N THR A 505 4.93 25.05 15.40
CA THR A 505 4.19 26.29 15.69
C THR A 505 5.17 27.41 16.03
N PRO A 506 4.73 28.69 16.05
CA PRO A 506 5.60 29.85 16.25
C PRO A 506 6.44 29.85 17.55
N GLY A 507 6.15 28.98 18.53
CA GLY A 507 6.86 28.89 19.82
C GLY A 507 7.73 27.64 20.03
N ARG A 508 7.70 26.63 19.15
CA ARG A 508 8.41 25.35 19.34
C ARG A 508 9.76 25.29 18.62
N GLN A 509 10.43 26.42 18.44
CA GLN A 509 11.76 26.45 17.83
C GLN A 509 12.79 25.98 18.86
N GLY A 510 13.52 24.91 18.56
CA GLY A 510 14.80 24.66 19.22
C GLY A 510 15.67 25.91 19.10
N THR A 511 16.56 26.12 20.06
CA THR A 511 17.35 27.35 20.31
C THR A 511 18.27 27.82 19.16
N GLY A 512 18.13 27.31 17.94
CA GLY A 512 18.84 27.79 16.74
C GLY A 512 17.85 28.13 15.63
N ALA A 513 17.61 29.43 15.42
CA ALA A 513 16.95 29.89 14.20
C ALA A 513 17.83 29.53 12.99
N THR A 514 17.40 28.56 12.18
CA THR A 514 18.07 28.25 10.91
C THR A 514 17.88 29.43 9.95
N PRO A 515 18.96 30.06 9.42
CA PRO A 515 18.84 31.19 8.50
C PRO A 515 18.07 30.81 7.22
N GLY A 516 17.09 31.63 6.81
CA GLY A 516 16.34 31.47 5.56
C GLY A 516 15.01 30.73 5.65
N MET A 517 14.53 30.39 6.85
CA MET A 517 13.29 29.62 7.01
C MET A 517 12.07 30.54 7.31
N PRO A 518 10.93 30.40 6.58
CA PRO A 518 9.72 31.16 6.88
C PRO A 518 9.19 30.77 8.26
N ARG A 519 9.06 31.75 9.15
CA ARG A 519 8.44 31.54 10.46
C ARG A 519 6.92 31.50 10.26
N PRO A 520 6.21 30.48 10.78
CA PRO A 520 4.76 30.51 10.76
C PRO A 520 4.29 31.76 11.51
N THR A 521 3.28 32.43 10.97
CA THR A 521 2.67 33.58 11.64
C THR A 521 1.86 33.11 12.86
N PRO A 522 1.58 33.96 13.85
CA PRO A 522 0.60 33.65 14.88
C PRO A 522 -0.72 33.17 14.25
N GLY A 523 -1.28 32.08 14.78
CA GLY A 523 -2.47 31.43 14.20
C GLY A 523 -2.17 30.44 13.08
N GLU A 524 -0.92 30.23 12.70
CA GLU A 524 -0.56 29.25 11.67
C GLU A 524 0.16 28.02 12.26
N VAL A 525 -0.26 26.84 11.80
CA VAL A 525 0.40 25.55 12.07
C VAL A 525 0.95 25.01 10.76
N VAL A 526 2.24 24.68 10.72
CA VAL A 526 2.83 24.00 9.56
C VAL A 526 2.91 22.52 9.86
N LEU A 527 2.28 21.72 9.00
CA LEU A 527 2.27 20.28 9.08
C LEU A 527 3.11 19.69 7.94
N VAL A 528 4.20 19.04 8.32
CA VAL A 528 5.09 18.31 7.42
C VAL A 528 4.71 16.85 7.42
N VAL A 529 4.49 16.26 6.24
CA VAL A 529 3.94 14.90 6.12
C VAL A 529 4.82 14.05 5.23
N LEU A 530 5.25 12.90 5.75
CA LEU A 530 6.00 11.89 5.02
C LEU A 530 5.02 10.82 4.50
N PRO A 531 4.81 10.72 3.17
CA PRO A 531 3.91 9.74 2.58
C PRO A 531 4.42 8.31 2.74
N ASN A 532 3.56 7.32 2.53
CA ASN A 532 3.97 5.93 2.43
C ASN A 532 4.63 5.69 1.07
N VAL A 533 5.90 5.26 1.08
CA VAL A 533 6.67 5.00 -0.14
C VAL A 533 7.30 3.62 -0.03
N GLU A 534 7.02 2.76 -1.02
CA GLU A 534 7.68 1.46 -1.12
C GLU A 534 9.14 1.63 -1.56
N ALA A 535 10.04 0.87 -0.94
CA ALA A 535 11.45 0.86 -1.32
C ALA A 535 11.64 0.06 -2.62
N GLU A 536 12.43 0.59 -3.54
CA GLU A 536 12.88 -0.09 -4.76
C GLU A 536 14.31 -0.60 -4.52
N ASP A 537 14.53 -1.91 -4.61
CA ASP A 537 15.83 -2.56 -4.29
C ASP A 537 16.42 -2.15 -2.93
N GLY A 538 15.56 -1.89 -1.94
CA GLY A 538 15.94 -1.45 -0.59
C GLY A 538 16.25 0.04 -0.44
N GLN A 539 16.17 0.81 -1.53
CA GLN A 539 16.34 2.27 -1.54
C GLN A 539 14.99 2.98 -1.57
N ILE A 540 14.90 4.12 -0.89
CA ILE A 540 13.70 4.95 -0.94
C ILE A 540 13.82 5.90 -2.14
N PRO A 541 12.89 5.86 -3.11
CA PRO A 541 12.90 6.79 -4.24
C PRO A 541 12.53 8.21 -3.78
N ILE A 542 13.54 9.04 -3.54
CA ILE A 542 13.40 10.39 -2.96
C ILE A 542 12.46 11.27 -3.81
N ASP A 543 12.56 11.19 -5.14
CA ASP A 543 11.73 11.96 -6.08
C ASP A 543 10.23 11.63 -5.97
N LYS A 544 9.88 10.40 -5.55
CA LYS A 544 8.48 10.01 -5.33
C LYS A 544 7.92 10.60 -4.05
N ILE A 545 8.75 10.82 -3.02
CA ILE A 545 8.29 11.34 -1.72
C ILE A 545 7.65 12.72 -1.90
N GLU A 546 8.30 13.63 -2.62
CA GLU A 546 7.78 14.99 -2.82
C GLU A 546 6.47 14.97 -3.63
N THR A 547 6.43 14.19 -4.71
CA THR A 547 5.24 14.05 -5.56
C THR A 547 4.04 13.48 -4.78
N LEU A 548 4.25 12.39 -4.02
CA LEU A 548 3.20 11.76 -3.24
C LEU A 548 2.76 12.66 -2.08
N ALA A 549 3.67 13.40 -1.44
CA ALA A 549 3.32 14.33 -0.38
C ALA A 549 2.35 15.42 -0.87
N SER A 550 2.58 15.96 -2.07
CA SER A 550 1.66 16.94 -2.69
C SER A 550 0.29 16.36 -3.02
N GLN A 551 0.21 15.08 -3.42
CA GLN A 551 -1.08 14.41 -3.68
C GLN A 551 -1.92 14.24 -2.41
N LEU A 552 -1.29 14.12 -1.24
CA LEU A 552 -1.98 13.95 0.05
C LEU A 552 -2.59 15.24 0.59
N GLU A 553 -2.27 16.41 0.04
CA GLU A 553 -2.74 17.70 0.58
C GLU A 553 -4.27 17.77 0.63
N VAL A 554 -4.96 17.28 -0.40
CA VAL A 554 -6.43 17.29 -0.47
C VAL A 554 -7.06 16.39 0.59
N ASP A 555 -6.53 15.18 0.78
CA ASP A 555 -7.02 14.23 1.76
C ASP A 555 -6.76 14.69 3.20
N LEU A 556 -5.58 15.28 3.43
CA LEU A 556 -5.22 15.90 4.70
C LEU A 556 -6.12 17.08 5.01
N GLU A 557 -6.39 17.96 4.04
CA GLU A 557 -7.29 19.09 4.22
C GLU A 557 -8.71 18.62 4.55
N LYS A 558 -9.24 17.65 3.79
CA LYS A 558 -10.55 17.04 4.06
C LYS A 558 -10.66 16.45 5.46
N LYS A 559 -9.58 15.85 5.96
CA LYS A 559 -9.53 15.23 7.29
C LYS A 559 -9.33 16.24 8.42
N ILE A 560 -8.48 17.25 8.22
CA ILE A 560 -8.03 18.16 9.29
C ILE A 560 -8.91 19.41 9.37
N ALA A 561 -9.36 19.97 8.25
CA ALA A 561 -10.13 21.22 8.23
C ALA A 561 -11.36 21.24 9.18
N PRO A 562 -12.16 20.16 9.30
CA PRO A 562 -13.28 20.13 10.25
C PRO A 562 -12.87 20.13 11.73
N CYS A 563 -11.60 19.83 12.01
CA CYS A 563 -11.05 19.68 13.36
C CYS A 563 -10.31 20.94 13.85
N VAL A 564 -10.05 21.93 12.98
CA VAL A 564 -9.23 23.10 13.31
C VAL A 564 -10.01 24.13 14.12
N MET A 565 -9.33 24.80 15.06
CA MET A 565 -9.89 25.92 15.83
C MET A 565 -10.14 27.15 14.94
N LEU A 566 -11.22 27.88 15.18
CA LEU A 566 -11.50 29.14 14.48
C LEU A 566 -10.32 30.11 14.61
N GLY A 567 -9.90 30.69 13.48
CA GLY A 567 -8.75 31.59 13.41
C GLY A 567 -7.38 30.90 13.32
N THR A 568 -7.33 29.56 13.25
CA THR A 568 -6.10 28.81 12.98
C THR A 568 -6.07 28.37 11.52
N SER A 569 -4.96 28.63 10.82
CA SER A 569 -4.69 28.09 9.48
C SER A 569 -3.68 26.95 9.56
N VAL A 570 -3.87 25.94 8.71
CA VAL A 570 -2.94 24.83 8.56
C VAL A 570 -2.28 24.93 7.19
N ARG A 571 -0.95 24.91 7.16
CA ARG A 571 -0.17 24.85 5.94
C ARG A 571 0.49 23.48 5.82
N PHE A 572 0.15 22.75 4.78
CA PHE A 572 0.79 21.47 4.46
C PHE A 572 2.13 21.70 3.75
N ARG A 573 3.10 20.82 3.99
CA ARG A 573 4.40 20.90 3.32
C ARG A 573 5.03 19.52 3.17
N ALA A 574 5.68 19.29 2.04
CA ALA A 574 6.57 18.14 1.86
C ALA A 574 7.80 18.23 2.79
N PRO A 575 8.34 17.09 3.26
CA PRO A 575 9.55 17.05 4.07
C PRO A 575 10.77 17.42 3.24
N GLU A 576 11.67 18.22 3.81
CA GLU A 576 12.96 18.48 3.17
C GLU A 576 13.86 17.26 3.40
N ILE A 577 14.04 16.45 2.35
CA ILE A 577 14.87 15.24 2.39
C ILE A 577 16.34 15.62 2.20
N TYR A 578 17.19 15.04 3.03
CA TYR A 578 18.63 15.18 2.97
C TYR A 578 19.27 13.81 2.64
N PRO A 579 19.55 13.53 1.35
CA PRO A 579 20.26 12.33 0.95
C PRO A 579 21.67 12.30 1.56
N VAL A 580 22.02 11.19 2.18
CA VAL A 580 23.34 10.94 2.75
C VAL A 580 23.99 9.76 2.04
N GLN A 581 25.09 10.05 1.36
CA GLN A 581 26.00 9.06 0.81
C GLN A 581 27.08 8.71 1.84
N ILE A 582 27.42 7.43 1.93
CA ILE A 582 28.53 6.95 2.76
C ILE A 582 29.48 6.23 1.82
N VAL A 583 30.74 6.66 1.84
CA VAL A 583 31.86 5.97 1.20
C VAL A 583 32.69 5.34 2.31
N LEU A 584 32.85 4.02 2.27
CA LEU A 584 33.50 3.25 3.31
C LEU A 584 34.49 2.26 2.71
N ASP A 585 35.77 2.43 3.03
CA ASP A 585 36.80 1.45 2.70
C ASP A 585 37.06 0.53 3.91
N LEU A 586 36.89 -0.78 3.71
CA LEU A 586 37.05 -1.84 4.71
C LEU A 586 38.30 -2.66 4.41
N ARG A 587 39.01 -3.09 5.46
CA ARG A 587 40.14 -4.01 5.36
C ARG A 587 39.80 -5.38 5.93
N VAL A 588 40.20 -6.43 5.24
CA VAL A 588 40.09 -7.83 5.70
C VAL A 588 41.47 -8.51 5.75
N PRO A 589 41.66 -9.55 6.59
CA PRO A 589 42.91 -10.31 6.61
C PRO A 589 43.26 -10.88 5.24
N ARG A 590 44.55 -10.98 4.94
CA ARG A 590 45.04 -11.59 3.69
C ARG A 590 44.57 -13.03 3.54
N GLY A 591 44.21 -13.40 2.31
CA GLY A 591 43.69 -14.74 2.01
C GLY A 591 42.22 -14.94 2.37
N THR A 592 41.49 -13.88 2.71
CA THR A 592 40.03 -13.94 2.91
C THR A 592 39.34 -14.27 1.57
N PRO A 593 38.60 -15.39 1.45
CA PRO A 593 37.92 -15.76 0.21
C PRO A 593 37.01 -14.66 -0.33
N ALA A 594 37.02 -14.44 -1.66
CA ALA A 594 36.19 -13.44 -2.33
C ALA A 594 34.67 -13.51 -1.99
N PRO A 595 34.06 -14.70 -1.78
CA PRO A 595 32.66 -14.77 -1.32
C PRO A 595 32.42 -14.11 0.04
N ILE A 596 33.37 -14.23 0.97
CA ILE A 596 33.28 -13.62 2.31
C ILE A 596 33.43 -12.10 2.21
N GLN A 597 34.34 -11.62 1.35
CA GLN A 597 34.50 -10.17 1.10
C GLN A 597 33.20 -9.56 0.57
N ARG A 598 32.57 -10.19 -0.43
CA ARG A 598 31.27 -9.74 -0.97
C ARG A 598 30.15 -9.81 0.06
N MET A 599 30.13 -10.83 0.90
CA MET A 599 29.14 -10.97 1.97
C MET A 599 29.26 -9.80 2.97
N ILE A 600 30.47 -9.43 3.40
CA ILE A 600 30.71 -8.29 4.29
C ILE A 600 30.27 -6.98 3.61
N GLU A 601 30.67 -6.77 2.36
CA GLU A 601 30.29 -5.60 1.55
C GLU A 601 28.76 -5.43 1.50
N GLN A 602 28.05 -6.50 1.14
CA GLN A 602 26.59 -6.51 1.05
C GLN A 602 25.92 -6.31 2.41
N THR A 603 26.41 -6.97 3.46
CA THR A 603 25.84 -6.87 4.82
C THR A 603 25.97 -5.45 5.37
N VAL A 604 27.14 -4.82 5.19
CA VAL A 604 27.38 -3.45 5.65
C VAL A 604 26.54 -2.46 4.82
N ALA A 605 26.51 -2.61 3.50
CA ALA A 605 25.67 -1.77 2.65
C ALA A 605 24.18 -1.85 3.06
N GLN A 606 23.67 -3.06 3.29
CA GLN A 606 22.29 -3.29 3.72
C GLN A 606 21.99 -2.65 5.08
N GLU A 607 22.92 -2.71 6.04
CA GLU A 607 22.75 -2.04 7.33
C GLU A 607 22.74 -0.52 7.19
N LEU A 608 23.57 0.07 6.32
CA LEU A 608 23.55 1.51 6.06
C LEU A 608 22.20 1.95 5.47
N TYR A 609 21.69 1.20 4.49
CA TYR A 609 20.35 1.45 3.91
C TYR A 609 19.26 1.34 4.98
N ARG A 610 19.36 0.35 5.89
CA ARG A 610 18.40 0.16 6.99
C ARG A 610 18.48 1.28 8.03
N TYR A 611 19.68 1.65 8.48
CA TYR A 611 19.88 2.63 9.56
C TYR A 611 19.51 4.05 9.14
N LEU A 612 19.84 4.45 7.91
CA LEU A 612 19.50 5.76 7.37
C LEU A 612 18.11 5.79 6.70
N ASN A 613 17.29 4.76 6.91
CA ASN A 613 15.93 4.72 6.39
C ASN A 613 15.00 5.69 7.17
N PRO A 614 14.31 6.62 6.49
CA PRO A 614 13.41 7.57 7.15
C PRO A 614 12.16 6.92 7.75
N TYR A 615 11.79 5.69 7.36
CA TYR A 615 10.58 5.01 7.82
C TYR A 615 10.85 3.98 8.93
N THR A 616 11.91 3.19 8.78
CA THR A 616 12.20 2.03 9.65
C THR A 616 13.54 2.14 10.37
N GLY A 617 14.37 3.11 9.98
CA GLY A 617 15.72 3.27 10.50
C GLY A 617 15.79 4.11 11.77
N GLY A 618 16.91 4.82 11.89
CA GLY A 618 17.20 5.72 12.99
C GLY A 618 17.56 5.01 14.30
N PRO A 619 17.92 5.80 15.32
CA PRO A 619 18.44 5.30 16.60
C PRO A 619 17.45 4.42 17.38
N GLY A 620 16.16 4.71 17.26
CA GLY A 620 15.07 3.97 17.91
C GLY A 620 14.37 2.95 17.02
N GLY A 621 14.80 2.76 15.75
CA GLY A 621 14.19 1.79 14.83
C GLY A 621 12.76 2.11 14.37
N ALA A 622 12.30 3.36 14.55
CA ALA A 622 10.96 3.83 14.16
C ALA A 622 11.03 4.91 13.06
N GLY A 623 12.12 4.92 12.29
CA GLY A 623 12.43 5.94 11.29
C GLY A 623 13.32 7.06 11.82
N TRP A 624 14.04 7.71 10.92
CA TRP A 624 14.93 8.83 11.29
C TRP A 624 14.14 9.99 11.91
N PRO A 625 14.47 10.48 13.12
CA PRO A 625 13.72 11.59 13.74
C PRO A 625 13.83 12.90 12.96
N PHE A 626 12.71 13.62 12.80
CA PHE A 626 12.70 14.96 12.21
C PHE A 626 13.61 15.91 13.01
N GLY A 627 14.41 16.71 12.30
CA GLY A 627 15.28 17.69 12.91
C GLY A 627 16.51 17.14 13.62
N ARG A 628 16.72 15.82 13.64
CA ARG A 628 17.91 15.21 14.24
C ARG A 628 19.07 15.13 13.26
N THR A 629 20.21 15.68 13.66
CA THR A 629 21.49 15.58 12.94
C THR A 629 22.07 14.15 12.99
N LEU A 630 22.73 13.72 11.92
CA LEU A 630 23.51 12.49 11.87
C LEU A 630 24.92 12.74 12.41
N ARG A 631 25.35 11.88 13.33
CA ARG A 631 26.72 11.89 13.86
C ARG A 631 27.52 10.73 13.29
N VAL A 632 28.77 11.00 12.90
CA VAL A 632 29.62 10.00 12.24
C VAL A 632 29.91 8.81 13.16
N ASN A 633 30.05 9.04 14.47
CA ASN A 633 30.27 7.98 15.46
C ASN A 633 29.10 6.98 15.56
N GLU A 634 27.86 7.40 15.29
CA GLU A 634 26.69 6.51 15.26
C GLU A 634 26.82 5.49 14.12
N ILE A 635 27.40 5.89 12.98
CA ILE A 635 27.65 4.98 11.85
C ILE A 635 28.67 3.92 12.26
N TYR A 636 29.79 4.34 12.87
CA TYR A 636 30.81 3.42 13.39
C TYR A 636 30.22 2.40 14.37
N GLY A 637 29.39 2.85 15.32
CA GLY A 637 28.73 1.97 16.29
C GLY A 637 27.77 0.95 15.67
N ARG A 638 27.20 1.25 14.49
CA ARG A 638 26.32 0.32 13.76
C ARG A 638 27.06 -0.68 12.90
N ILE A 639 28.15 -0.27 12.25
CA ILE A 639 28.93 -1.16 11.38
C ILE A 639 29.85 -2.09 12.17
N GLN A 640 30.44 -1.63 13.29
CA GLN A 640 31.48 -2.37 14.01
C GLN A 640 31.08 -3.80 14.41
N PRO A 641 29.86 -4.09 14.90
CA PRO A 641 29.43 -5.46 15.20
C PRO A 641 29.33 -6.37 13.97
N LEU A 642 29.19 -5.79 12.78
CA LEU A 642 28.98 -6.53 11.52
C LEU A 642 30.28 -6.87 10.79
N LEU A 643 31.40 -6.24 11.19
CA LEU A 643 32.66 -6.38 10.45
C LEU A 643 33.31 -7.75 10.63
N GLY A 644 33.02 -8.49 11.71
CA GLY A 644 33.65 -9.78 11.98
C GLY A 644 35.17 -9.66 12.05
N SER A 645 35.88 -10.28 11.09
CA SER A 645 37.34 -10.16 10.95
C SER A 645 37.80 -8.92 10.19
N ALA A 646 36.88 -8.13 9.61
CA ALA A 646 37.21 -6.88 8.94
C ALA A 646 37.38 -5.73 9.95
N TYR A 647 38.08 -4.66 9.55
CA TYR A 647 38.17 -3.43 10.31
C TYR A 647 38.12 -2.20 9.40
N VAL A 648 37.75 -1.04 9.97
CA VAL A 648 37.74 0.25 9.28
C VAL A 648 39.05 0.97 9.56
N PRO A 649 39.90 1.28 8.55
CA PRO A 649 41.08 2.11 8.74
C PRO A 649 40.73 3.52 9.23
N ALA A 650 41.69 4.19 9.86
CA ALA A 650 41.52 5.59 10.24
C ALA A 650 41.20 6.45 8.99
N GLN A 651 40.18 7.29 9.07
CA GLN A 651 39.71 8.19 7.99
C GLN A 651 39.14 7.49 6.73
N ALA A 652 38.80 6.20 6.82
CA ALA A 652 38.24 5.45 5.69
C ALA A 652 36.72 5.59 5.52
N LEU A 653 36.04 6.29 6.44
CA LEU A 653 34.61 6.59 6.35
C LEU A 653 34.43 8.06 5.99
N LYS A 654 33.77 8.31 4.85
CA LYS A 654 33.34 9.65 4.43
C LYS A 654 31.82 9.66 4.30
N ALA A 655 31.17 10.52 5.08
CA ALA A 655 29.74 10.76 4.98
C ALA A 655 29.51 12.10 4.26
N THR A 656 28.72 12.10 3.20
CA THR A 656 28.43 13.28 2.38
C THR A 656 26.93 13.49 2.29
N LEU A 657 26.47 14.65 2.72
CA LEU A 657 25.09 15.09 2.61
C LEU A 657 24.92 15.92 1.34
N ARG A 658 23.88 15.63 0.56
CA ARG A 658 23.52 16.38 -0.64
C ARG A 658 22.35 17.31 -0.37
N ARG A 659 22.42 18.55 -0.86
CA ARG A 659 21.35 19.55 -0.75
C ARG A 659 21.33 20.45 -1.99
N GLY A 660 20.25 20.44 -2.75
CA GLY A 660 20.04 21.37 -3.88
C GLY A 660 21.23 21.43 -4.87
N GLY A 661 21.81 20.26 -5.19
CA GLY A 661 22.98 20.14 -6.08
C GLY A 661 24.34 20.42 -5.42
N ARG A 662 24.39 20.81 -4.14
CA ARG A 662 25.63 20.99 -3.36
C ARG A 662 25.88 19.77 -2.47
N SER A 663 27.14 19.39 -2.32
CA SER A 663 27.57 18.31 -1.42
C SER A 663 28.34 18.89 -0.24
N GLN A 664 28.01 18.43 0.97
CA GLN A 664 28.67 18.82 2.21
C GLN A 664 29.19 17.56 2.93
N GLU A 665 30.48 17.53 3.25
CA GLU A 665 31.07 16.46 4.04
C GLU A 665 30.69 16.61 5.52
N ILE A 666 30.29 15.50 6.16
CA ILE A 666 29.93 15.43 7.57
C ILE A 666 31.17 14.96 8.33
N ILE A 667 31.82 15.88 9.06
CA ILE A 667 33.07 15.57 9.80
C ILE A 667 32.77 14.93 11.16
N ALA A 668 31.88 15.54 11.94
CA ALA A 668 31.46 15.02 13.24
C ALA A 668 29.93 14.92 13.30
N GLU A 669 29.25 16.03 13.01
CA GLU A 669 27.80 16.13 12.87
C GLU A 669 27.44 17.27 11.91
N ILE A 670 26.20 17.33 11.44
CA ILE A 670 25.71 18.43 10.61
C ILE A 670 25.45 19.64 11.53
N ALA A 671 26.18 20.73 11.30
CA ALA A 671 26.18 21.92 12.16
C ALA A 671 24.84 22.70 12.18
N SER A 672 24.02 22.58 11.13
CA SER A 672 22.70 23.20 11.07
C SER A 672 21.74 22.32 10.28
N PHE A 673 20.83 21.65 10.98
CA PHE A 673 19.83 20.77 10.39
C PHE A 673 18.43 21.33 10.68
N PRO A 674 17.57 21.53 9.67
CA PRO A 674 16.26 22.14 9.90
C PRO A 674 15.36 21.23 10.72
N VAL A 675 14.49 21.82 11.55
CA VAL A 675 13.62 21.09 12.49
C VAL A 675 12.69 20.08 11.81
N TYR A 676 12.31 20.34 10.55
CA TYR A 676 11.51 19.43 9.74
C TYR A 676 12.31 18.65 8.68
N GLY A 677 13.65 18.78 8.70
CA GLY A 677 14.52 18.00 7.83
C GLY A 677 14.52 16.54 8.22
N ILE A 678 14.70 15.67 7.24
CA ILE A 678 14.85 14.23 7.48
C ILE A 678 15.99 13.68 6.65
N ILE A 679 16.77 12.79 7.24
CA ILE A 679 17.87 12.11 6.56
C ILE A 679 17.33 10.88 5.84
N CYS A 680 17.84 10.63 4.63
CA CYS A 680 17.55 9.45 3.85
C CYS A 680 18.86 8.89 3.29
N SER A 681 18.98 7.56 3.20
CA SER A 681 20.08 6.91 2.49
C SER A 681 20.08 7.32 1.00
N ASP A 682 21.27 7.62 0.49
CA ASP A 682 21.59 7.71 -0.94
C ASP A 682 22.41 6.46 -1.35
N VAL A 683 22.97 6.42 -2.55
CA VAL A 683 23.82 5.32 -3.02
C VAL A 683 25.13 5.26 -2.23
N HIS A 684 25.24 4.28 -1.34
CA HIS A 684 26.45 4.02 -0.56
C HIS A 684 27.51 3.29 -1.39
N MET A 685 28.79 3.57 -1.12
CA MET A 685 29.93 2.86 -1.73
C MET A 685 30.74 2.17 -0.63
N VAL A 686 30.60 0.86 -0.52
CA VAL A 686 31.40 0.04 0.40
C VAL A 686 32.43 -0.72 -0.42
N ARG A 687 33.71 -0.62 -0.06
CA ARG A 687 34.80 -1.31 -0.76
C ARG A 687 35.55 -2.17 0.23
N VAL A 688 35.68 -3.46 -0.04
CA VAL A 688 36.47 -4.38 0.78
C VAL A 688 37.80 -4.66 0.08
N GLN A 689 38.91 -4.45 0.78
CA GLN A 689 40.26 -4.73 0.28
C GLN A 689 41.03 -5.59 1.27
N GLU A 690 41.92 -6.44 0.78
CA GLU A 690 42.84 -7.16 1.65
C GLU A 690 43.86 -6.21 2.30
N ASP A 691 44.34 -6.59 3.46
CA ASP A 691 45.40 -5.87 4.16
C ASP A 691 46.71 -5.91 3.33
N PRO A 692 47.36 -4.76 3.08
CA PRO A 692 48.65 -4.72 2.42
C PRO A 692 49.79 -5.35 3.24
N THR A 693 49.61 -5.69 4.52
CA THR A 693 50.63 -6.38 5.35
C THR A 693 50.37 -7.86 5.54
#